data_AF-A0A958VDY6-F1
#
_entry.id   AF-A0A958VDY6-F1
#
_cell.length_a   1.000
_cell.length_b   1.000
_cell.length_c   1.000
_cell.angle_alpha   90.00
_cell.angle_beta   90.00
_cell.angle_gamma   90.00
#
_symmetry.space_group_name_H-M   'P 1'
#
loop_
_entity.id
_entity.type
_entity.pdbx_description
1 polymer ?
#
loop_
_entity_poly.entity_id
_entity_poly.type
_entity_poly.pdbx_seq_one_letter_code
_entity_poly.pdbx_strand_id
1 'polypeptide(L)'
;MKKAVLLSCLISLVALISLGFISKKEINHPLPGINAPLIEDDSIPQPVMTKLPSLMVKGEQKSIPIQLHSLTVNTKIVGNIAVTEMDMLFYNDSSIVLSGDLYFPLNEGQTVSGFALEVNGKLRPGVVVEKAKGRIAYETMVRRGIDPGLVELTKGNNFKTRIYPIPSKGYKRVVVTYNQELINRTHNNYYQLPLYFNEKLKEFNLNIVVKGNPLPKVEKGELENFTFKEWEENYSASFSKKDFYAAEELLIRIPSHPNASKIIAGSNPKGGNYVYVNQKIQRQFILKSAPKSICVVWDVSRSGKTRNTSKELEFLIAYLTQYPDVKLRMITFGQDVFENKSMGSTAEILSELRKQHYDGATQLGKLDFSSIKEDEVLLFTDAIHTYGQEDIHFGKKPVHVINSTSGADYIIQNYIASSSSGNKSDLTKMTISEAIEIIKSNSFQFLSYEILEGEMEEIFPNTPIQVDASFSFTGVLSSETAKVKLNFGSNGQISESKVVEINPSSIIQDDELAPRLWAEKKISELNINYERNKELITDLGKRFSIVTKNTTLLVLDRVEDYVEHEIYPPKDLVQEYTKLIEAKQKELATTEKEKMEMVRSNWQSRIEWWNKEFKIDPPKKEKDSTYNVTVTDANGASMDSITTITGGTYTYSHSVVNNASEHNAMIIERDEMVVLDAQNGISVGDGVDGRPLVEQNKVSETTKKIEIKEWQPENEESKILKKESATTCYQKYLELDTIHGGRPTYYYDAASILYSKGRKNEALRVLSNLAELELENHEVLKVLANKLMEWGEFESAIGVYREILEMREEEPQSYRDLGLALHQNNQDQEAIEMLYKVIEKDWDDRFPFIENIVLGEINGIISNSKKQLNLAFMDKELIKNLPTDIRIIIDWDADNMDIDLWVTDPRGEKCFYSHPDTEIGGLMSKDFTQGYGPEEFLLKKAIKGKYKVEVNYYGSSQQKITGPPTISAKLITNYGKADEKVESIILRLTEAKEVVYIGDLLIE
;
A
#
# COMPACT_ATOMS: atom_id res chain seq x y z
N MET A 1 1.86 -12.56 52.98
CA MET A 1 0.54 -12.32 52.37
C MET A 1 0.44 -12.96 50.98
N LYS A 2 0.59 -14.29 50.91
CA LYS A 2 0.38 -15.13 49.73
C LYS A 2 -0.36 -16.36 50.25
N LYS A 3 -1.70 -16.35 50.18
CA LYS A 3 -2.61 -17.51 50.32
C LYS A 3 -4.11 -17.17 50.27
N ALA A 4 -4.51 -15.90 50.14
CA ALA A 4 -5.93 -15.51 50.08
C ALA A 4 -6.46 -15.19 48.67
N VAL A 5 -5.64 -15.19 47.62
CA VAL A 5 -6.06 -14.84 46.23
C VAL A 5 -6.33 -16.07 45.36
N LEU A 6 -5.94 -17.27 45.78
CA LEU A 6 -6.19 -18.51 45.03
C LEU A 6 -7.59 -19.12 45.22
N LEU A 7 -8.40 -18.59 46.16
CA LEU A 7 -9.72 -19.16 46.47
C LEU A 7 -10.89 -18.48 45.73
N SER A 8 -10.68 -17.30 45.12
CA SER A 8 -11.74 -16.63 44.33
C SER A 8 -11.78 -17.06 42.86
N CYS A 9 -10.70 -17.64 42.32
CA CYS A 9 -10.67 -18.15 40.94
C CYS A 9 -11.17 -19.61 40.80
N LEU A 10 -11.22 -20.39 41.88
CA LEU A 10 -11.72 -21.78 41.82
C LEU A 10 -13.26 -21.90 41.91
N ILE A 11 -13.95 -20.84 42.36
CA ILE A 11 -15.42 -20.85 42.54
C ILE A 11 -16.17 -20.50 41.24
N SER A 12 -15.50 -19.91 40.24
CA SER A 12 -16.12 -19.67 38.92
C SER A 12 -15.96 -20.84 37.93
N LEU A 13 -15.16 -21.88 38.27
CA LEU A 13 -14.96 -23.04 37.39
C LEU A 13 -15.86 -24.24 37.76
N VAL A 14 -16.46 -24.25 38.96
CA VAL A 14 -17.36 -25.32 39.41
C VAL A 14 -18.85 -24.97 39.23
N ALA A 15 -19.18 -23.68 39.06
CA ALA A 15 -20.56 -23.24 38.81
C ALA A 15 -21.03 -23.43 37.34
N LEU A 16 -20.13 -23.77 36.41
CA LEU A 16 -20.45 -24.08 35.00
C LEU A 16 -20.68 -25.57 34.74
N ILE A 17 -20.53 -26.45 35.74
CA ILE A 17 -20.69 -27.91 35.60
C ILE A 17 -22.00 -28.43 36.24
N SER A 18 -22.78 -27.60 36.94
CA SER A 18 -23.95 -28.06 37.73
C SER A 18 -25.32 -27.55 37.30
N LEU A 19 -25.52 -27.15 36.04
CA LEU A 19 -26.86 -26.91 35.46
C LEU A 19 -27.07 -27.68 34.14
N GLY A 20 -26.71 -28.96 34.17
CA GLY A 20 -27.07 -29.94 33.15
C GLY A 20 -28.40 -30.63 33.48
N PHE A 21 -29.51 -29.91 33.33
CA PHE A 21 -30.84 -30.51 33.14
C PHE A 21 -31.56 -29.77 32.01
N ILE A 22 -31.05 -29.95 30.80
CA ILE A 22 -31.84 -29.76 29.57
C ILE A 22 -32.26 -31.16 29.13
N SER A 23 -33.57 -31.36 29.10
CA SER A 23 -34.24 -32.54 28.58
C SER A 23 -33.58 -33.01 27.28
N LYS A 24 -33.21 -34.31 27.22
CA LYS A 24 -32.92 -35.02 25.98
C LYS A 24 -34.16 -34.95 25.09
N LYS A 25 -34.31 -33.88 24.31
CA LYS A 25 -34.95 -33.99 23.00
C LYS A 25 -33.91 -34.68 22.14
N GLU A 26 -34.20 -35.93 21.78
CA GLU A 26 -33.48 -36.62 20.70
C GLU A 26 -33.45 -35.69 19.48
N ILE A 27 -32.29 -35.09 19.23
CA ILE A 27 -31.99 -34.51 17.93
C ILE A 27 -31.68 -35.73 17.06
N ASN A 28 -32.73 -36.31 16.48
CA ASN A 28 -32.55 -37.24 15.39
C ASN A 28 -31.73 -36.53 14.31
N HIS A 29 -30.51 -37.01 14.06
CA HIS A 29 -29.75 -36.63 12.89
C HIS A 29 -30.63 -36.90 11.66
N PRO A 30 -31.01 -35.89 10.86
CA PRO A 30 -31.62 -36.17 9.58
C PRO A 30 -30.59 -36.95 8.76
N LEU A 31 -31.02 -38.10 8.23
CA LEU A 31 -30.25 -38.85 7.25
C LEU A 31 -29.86 -37.91 6.09
N PRO A 32 -28.63 -38.00 5.56
CA PRO A 32 -28.24 -37.20 4.40
C PRO A 32 -29.21 -37.48 3.24
N GLY A 33 -29.89 -36.43 2.74
CA GLY A 33 -30.82 -36.52 1.61
C GLY A 33 -32.31 -36.27 1.92
N ILE A 34 -32.68 -35.86 3.13
CA ILE A 34 -34.05 -35.38 3.44
C ILE A 34 -34.05 -33.84 3.38
N ASN A 35 -35.02 -33.23 2.68
CA ASN A 35 -35.20 -31.77 2.60
C ASN A 35 -35.13 -31.15 4.00
N ALA A 36 -34.09 -30.35 4.24
CA ALA A 36 -33.91 -29.62 5.48
C ALA A 36 -35.00 -28.52 5.62
N PRO A 37 -35.44 -28.18 6.83
CA PRO A 37 -36.36 -27.06 7.03
C PRO A 37 -35.77 -25.77 6.46
N LEU A 38 -36.64 -24.90 5.93
CA LEU A 38 -36.28 -23.50 5.65
C LEU A 38 -35.86 -22.86 6.98
N ILE A 39 -34.69 -22.23 7.01
CA ILE A 39 -34.20 -21.52 8.20
C ILE A 39 -34.39 -20.02 7.96
N GLU A 40 -35.09 -19.37 8.88
CA GLU A 40 -35.27 -17.92 8.89
C GLU A 40 -34.20 -17.32 9.81
N ASP A 41 -33.25 -16.60 9.22
CA ASP A 41 -32.32 -15.75 9.96
C ASP A 41 -32.94 -14.36 10.13
N ASP A 42 -33.37 -14.03 11.35
CA ASP A 42 -33.81 -12.69 11.78
C ASP A 42 -33.04 -12.20 13.01
N SER A 43 -31.81 -12.69 13.19
CA SER A 43 -30.98 -12.23 14.28
C SER A 43 -30.64 -10.75 14.10
N ILE A 44 -30.66 -10.01 15.22
CA ILE A 44 -30.19 -8.61 15.22
C ILE A 44 -28.68 -8.65 14.88
N PRO A 45 -28.23 -7.89 13.87
CA PRO A 45 -26.82 -7.85 13.49
C PRO A 45 -25.91 -7.48 14.66
N GLN A 46 -24.71 -8.05 14.66
CA GLN A 46 -23.70 -7.70 15.65
C GLN A 46 -23.20 -6.26 15.43
N PRO A 47 -22.83 -5.54 16.50
CA PRO A 47 -22.22 -4.22 16.39
C PRO A 47 -20.91 -4.30 15.60
N VAL A 48 -20.78 -3.44 14.59
CA VAL A 48 -19.51 -3.27 13.88
C VAL A 48 -18.79 -2.09 14.50
N MET A 49 -17.70 -2.36 15.22
CA MET A 49 -16.82 -1.31 15.77
C MET A 49 -15.91 -0.73 14.68
N THR A 50 -16.50 -0.08 13.67
CA THR A 50 -15.74 0.70 12.69
C THR A 50 -15.41 2.08 13.25
N LYS A 51 -14.15 2.52 13.04
CA LYS A 51 -13.71 3.87 13.36
C LYS A 51 -14.33 4.86 12.37
N LEU A 52 -14.72 6.03 12.87
CA LEU A 52 -15.14 7.14 12.02
C LEU A 52 -13.97 7.68 11.19
N PRO A 53 -14.28 8.34 10.04
CA PRO A 53 -13.28 9.02 9.25
C PRO A 53 -12.44 9.96 10.12
N SER A 54 -11.11 9.84 10.02
CA SER A 54 -10.17 10.58 10.85
C SER A 54 -9.10 11.24 9.99
N LEU A 55 -8.96 12.57 10.12
CA LEU A 55 -7.91 13.34 9.45
C LEU A 55 -6.64 13.31 10.30
N MET A 56 -5.60 12.65 9.82
CA MET A 56 -4.36 12.44 10.56
C MET A 56 -3.26 13.34 9.98
N VAL A 57 -2.58 14.10 10.84
CA VAL A 57 -1.37 14.85 10.47
C VAL A 57 -0.12 14.18 10.99
N LYS A 58 0.99 14.35 10.28
CA LYS A 58 2.29 13.81 10.71
C LYS A 58 2.81 14.60 11.92
N GLY A 59 3.16 13.90 13.00
CA GLY A 59 3.91 14.44 14.13
C GLY A 59 5.33 13.86 14.18
N GLU A 60 6.20 14.37 15.05
CA GLU A 60 7.63 13.98 15.14
C GLU A 60 7.87 12.48 15.38
N GLN A 61 6.94 11.79 16.05
CA GLN A 61 7.07 10.35 16.34
C GLN A 61 5.86 9.51 15.94
N LYS A 62 4.66 10.09 15.85
CA LYS A 62 3.41 9.42 15.47
C LYS A 62 2.44 10.41 14.81
N SER A 63 1.55 9.88 13.98
CA SER A 63 0.45 10.67 13.40
C SER A 63 -0.57 11.05 14.48
N ILE A 64 -1.05 12.30 14.44
CA ILE A 64 -1.99 12.89 15.40
C ILE A 64 -3.30 13.20 14.66
N PRO A 65 -4.48 12.83 15.19
CA PRO A 65 -5.74 13.22 14.59
C PRO A 65 -5.99 14.73 14.76
N ILE A 66 -6.48 15.38 13.70
CA ILE A 66 -7.07 16.71 13.77
C ILE A 66 -8.49 16.62 14.32
N GLN A 67 -8.85 17.60 15.14
CA GLN A 67 -10.18 17.70 15.72
C GLN A 67 -11.26 17.81 14.63
N LEU A 68 -12.20 16.86 14.63
CA LEU A 68 -13.45 16.97 13.89
C LEU A 68 -14.37 17.94 14.64
N HIS A 69 -14.58 19.13 14.08
CA HIS A 69 -15.34 20.21 14.70
C HIS A 69 -16.86 19.99 14.53
N SER A 70 -17.30 19.68 13.31
CA SER A 70 -18.71 19.38 13.02
C SER A 70 -18.87 18.27 11.99
N LEU A 71 -20.00 17.57 12.08
CA LEU A 71 -20.37 16.48 11.19
C LEU A 71 -21.85 16.57 10.81
N THR A 72 -22.13 16.59 9.51
CA THR A 72 -23.49 16.40 8.98
C THR A 72 -23.54 15.10 8.21
N VAL A 73 -24.48 14.22 8.56
CA VAL A 73 -24.70 12.94 7.89
C VAL A 73 -26.05 12.95 7.20
N ASN A 74 -26.05 12.78 5.87
CA ASN A 74 -27.26 12.66 5.07
C ASN A 74 -27.32 11.26 4.46
N THR A 75 -28.33 10.46 4.83
CA THR A 75 -28.53 9.11 4.31
C THR A 75 -29.83 9.01 3.52
N LYS A 76 -29.76 8.47 2.31
CA LYS A 76 -30.90 8.08 1.49
C LYS A 76 -30.90 6.57 1.30
N ILE A 77 -31.96 5.89 1.73
CA ILE A 77 -32.10 4.44 1.59
C ILE A 77 -33.12 4.14 0.49
N VAL A 78 -32.71 3.35 -0.50
CA VAL A 78 -33.52 2.93 -1.64
C VAL A 78 -33.43 1.41 -1.76
N GLY A 79 -34.55 0.72 -1.55
CA GLY A 79 -34.57 -0.75 -1.54
C GLY A 79 -33.69 -1.31 -0.42
N ASN A 80 -32.61 -2.00 -0.78
CA ASN A 80 -31.60 -2.52 0.15
C ASN A 80 -30.25 -1.79 0.06
N ILE A 81 -30.21 -0.59 -0.54
CA ILE A 81 -29.01 0.22 -0.68
C ILE A 81 -29.17 1.53 0.11
N ALA A 82 -28.19 1.86 0.93
CA ALA A 82 -28.06 3.17 1.56
C ALA A 82 -26.97 4.00 0.86
N VAL A 83 -27.27 5.25 0.54
CA VAL A 83 -26.31 6.24 0.06
C VAL A 83 -26.12 7.25 1.18
N THR A 84 -24.92 7.31 1.76
CA THR A 84 -24.61 8.16 2.92
C THR A 84 -23.54 9.17 2.56
N GLU A 85 -23.85 10.45 2.77
CA GLU A 85 -22.95 11.58 2.64
C GLU A 85 -22.54 12.05 4.03
N MET A 86 -21.23 12.16 4.26
CA MET A 86 -20.61 12.69 5.46
C MET A 86 -19.91 14.01 5.11
N ASP A 87 -20.46 15.11 5.60
CA ASP A 87 -19.90 16.45 5.47
C ASP A 87 -19.20 16.83 6.79
N MET A 88 -17.87 16.88 6.71
CA MET A 88 -16.96 16.98 7.84
C MET A 88 -16.22 18.31 7.82
N LEU A 89 -16.22 19.01 8.95
CA LEU A 89 -15.43 20.22 9.15
C LEU A 89 -14.34 19.95 10.18
N PHE A 90 -13.08 20.04 9.75
CA PHE A 90 -11.91 19.86 10.60
C PHE A 90 -11.33 21.21 11.03
N TYR A 91 -10.86 21.33 12.27
CA TYR A 91 -10.24 22.55 12.80
C TYR A 91 -8.77 22.31 13.14
N ASN A 92 -7.87 23.10 12.53
CA ASN A 92 -6.45 23.10 12.86
C ASN A 92 -6.17 24.14 13.94
N ASP A 93 -5.86 23.66 15.14
CA ASP A 93 -5.55 24.49 16.30
C ASP A 93 -4.08 24.96 16.34
N SER A 94 -3.22 24.50 15.44
CA SER A 94 -1.81 24.90 15.38
C SER A 94 -1.63 26.29 14.73
N SER A 95 -0.47 26.89 14.94
CA SER A 95 -0.07 28.16 14.31
C SER A 95 0.61 27.98 12.94
N ILE A 96 0.61 26.76 12.40
CA ILE A 96 1.21 26.43 11.10
C ILE A 96 0.18 25.82 10.16
N VAL A 97 0.40 25.95 8.86
CA VAL A 97 -0.39 25.23 7.86
C VAL A 97 0.02 23.76 7.90
N LEU A 98 -0.96 22.87 7.93
CA LEU A 98 -0.72 21.42 7.99
C LEU A 98 -1.10 20.73 6.68
N SER A 99 -0.51 19.56 6.47
CA SER A 99 -0.96 18.55 5.51
C SER A 99 -1.40 17.32 6.30
N GLY A 100 -2.51 16.70 5.92
CA GLY A 100 -3.01 15.50 6.58
C GLY A 100 -3.56 14.47 5.60
N ASP A 101 -3.62 13.22 6.05
CA ASP A 101 -4.27 12.13 5.36
C ASP A 101 -5.57 11.78 6.10
N LEU A 102 -6.72 11.93 5.43
CA LEU A 102 -8.02 11.45 5.93
C LEU A 102 -8.16 9.96 5.59
N TYR A 103 -8.33 9.16 6.64
CA TYR A 103 -8.56 7.72 6.55
C TYR A 103 -10.04 7.42 6.81
N PHE A 104 -10.65 6.63 5.94
CA PHE A 104 -12.04 6.21 6.04
C PHE A 104 -12.17 4.69 5.77
N PRO A 105 -12.19 3.87 6.83
CA PRO A 105 -12.28 2.42 6.67
C PRO A 105 -13.66 2.03 6.15
N LEU A 106 -13.71 1.24 5.08
CA LEU A 106 -14.96 0.77 4.48
C LEU A 106 -15.26 -0.65 4.97
N ASN A 107 -16.48 -0.86 5.45
CA ASN A 107 -16.99 -2.20 5.73
C ASN A 107 -17.28 -2.97 4.44
N GLU A 108 -17.37 -4.29 4.53
CA GLU A 108 -17.85 -5.09 3.40
C GLU A 108 -19.24 -4.61 2.95
N GLY A 109 -19.37 -4.43 1.63
CA GLY A 109 -20.57 -3.92 0.99
C GLY A 109 -20.63 -2.40 0.91
N GLN A 110 -19.59 -1.69 1.39
CA GLN A 110 -19.46 -0.25 1.23
C GLN A 110 -18.51 0.13 0.08
N THR A 111 -18.91 1.11 -0.73
CA THR A 111 -18.12 1.64 -1.84
C THR A 111 -18.20 3.16 -1.84
N VAL A 112 -17.07 3.86 -1.99
CA VAL A 112 -17.09 5.33 -2.10
C VAL A 112 -17.57 5.75 -3.49
N SER A 113 -18.58 6.62 -3.51
CA SER A 113 -19.28 7.08 -4.70
C SER A 113 -19.14 8.58 -4.96
N GLY A 114 -18.53 9.32 -4.03
CA GLY A 114 -18.35 10.77 -4.15
C GLY A 114 -17.34 11.33 -3.17
N PHE A 115 -16.66 12.38 -3.60
CA PHE A 115 -15.76 13.19 -2.78
C PHE A 115 -15.87 14.64 -3.20
N ALA A 116 -15.87 15.57 -2.25
CA ALA A 116 -15.74 16.99 -2.51
C ALA A 116 -14.91 17.67 -1.44
N LEU A 117 -14.21 18.72 -1.85
CA LEU A 117 -13.35 19.50 -0.98
C LEU A 117 -13.66 20.98 -1.17
N GLU A 118 -13.66 21.73 -0.08
CA GLU A 118 -13.87 23.18 -0.15
C GLU A 118 -12.60 23.85 -0.65
N VAL A 119 -12.73 24.56 -1.77
CA VAL A 119 -11.68 25.37 -2.38
C VAL A 119 -12.24 26.74 -2.69
N ASN A 120 -11.56 27.80 -2.24
CA ASN A 120 -11.99 29.20 -2.40
C ASN A 120 -13.43 29.46 -1.93
N GLY A 121 -13.85 28.83 -0.83
CA GLY A 121 -15.19 28.99 -0.24
C GLY A 121 -16.32 28.23 -0.95
N LYS A 122 -16.00 27.44 -1.99
CA LYS A 122 -16.97 26.62 -2.74
C LYS A 122 -16.60 25.15 -2.65
N LEU A 123 -17.59 24.28 -2.43
CA LEU A 123 -17.39 22.83 -2.54
C LEU A 123 -17.14 22.48 -4.01
N ARG A 124 -16.00 21.83 -4.28
CA ARG A 124 -15.66 21.27 -5.58
C ARG A 124 -15.71 19.75 -5.53
N PRO A 125 -16.56 19.10 -6.35
CA PRO A 125 -16.57 17.65 -6.44
C PRO A 125 -15.33 17.14 -7.18
N GLY A 126 -14.82 16.00 -6.74
CA GLY A 126 -13.73 15.30 -7.40
C GLY A 126 -14.17 14.66 -8.70
N VAL A 127 -13.23 14.57 -9.65
CA VAL A 127 -13.40 13.84 -10.91
C VAL A 127 -12.58 12.55 -10.87
N VAL A 128 -13.14 11.46 -11.39
CA VAL A 128 -12.41 10.20 -11.44
C VAL A 128 -11.43 10.21 -12.62
N VAL A 129 -10.17 9.97 -12.33
CA VAL A 129 -9.06 9.91 -13.29
C VAL A 129 -8.22 8.66 -13.08
N GLU A 130 -7.35 8.35 -14.04
CA GLU A 130 -6.30 7.33 -13.86
C GLU A 130 -5.38 7.72 -12.70
N LYS A 131 -4.98 6.73 -11.88
CA LYS A 131 -4.23 6.95 -10.64
C LYS A 131 -2.94 7.74 -10.89
N ALA A 132 -2.11 7.31 -11.84
CA ALA A 132 -0.87 7.99 -12.21
C ALA A 132 -1.09 9.43 -12.71
N LYS A 133 -2.07 9.62 -13.60
CA LYS A 133 -2.44 10.95 -14.10
C LYS A 133 -2.90 11.89 -12.99
N GLY A 134 -3.70 11.38 -12.06
CA GLY A 134 -4.13 12.12 -10.88
C GLY A 134 -2.98 12.49 -9.95
N ARG A 135 -2.01 11.59 -9.75
CA ARG A 135 -0.79 11.85 -8.96
C ARG A 135 0.08 12.92 -9.58
N ILE A 136 0.38 12.83 -10.88
CA ILE A 136 1.14 13.86 -11.61
C ILE A 136 0.48 15.23 -11.43
N ALA A 137 -0.83 15.33 -11.67
CA ALA A 137 -1.56 16.58 -11.52
C ALA A 137 -1.53 17.09 -10.07
N TYR A 138 -1.77 16.20 -9.11
CA TYR A 138 -1.75 16.54 -7.69
C TYR A 138 -0.37 17.06 -7.24
N GLU A 139 0.71 16.33 -7.51
CA GLU A 139 2.07 16.68 -7.09
C GLU A 139 2.53 17.98 -7.76
N THR A 140 2.21 18.17 -9.04
CA THR A 140 2.47 19.44 -9.75
C THR A 140 1.79 20.62 -9.05
N MET A 141 0.52 20.46 -8.64
CA MET A 141 -0.23 21.51 -7.96
C MET A 141 0.28 21.78 -6.54
N VAL A 142 0.59 20.74 -5.77
CA VAL A 142 1.16 20.87 -4.42
C VAL A 142 2.47 21.64 -4.47
N ARG A 143 3.34 21.37 -5.45
CA ARG A 143 4.61 22.09 -5.65
C ARG A 143 4.42 23.57 -5.96
N ARG A 144 3.30 23.95 -6.59
CA ARG A 144 2.91 25.34 -6.84
C ARG A 144 2.23 26.02 -5.65
N GLY A 145 2.05 25.31 -4.53
CA GLY A 145 1.35 25.81 -3.36
C GLY A 145 -0.16 25.96 -3.54
N ILE A 146 -0.75 25.24 -4.51
CA ILE A 146 -2.19 25.20 -4.78
C ILE A 146 -2.85 24.13 -3.87
N ASP A 147 -4.17 24.18 -3.71
CA ASP A 147 -4.99 23.30 -2.85
C ASP A 147 -5.68 22.18 -3.66
N PRO A 148 -4.97 21.10 -4.06
CA PRO A 148 -5.60 19.95 -4.67
C PRO A 148 -6.06 18.92 -3.62
N GLY A 149 -7.08 18.15 -3.98
CA GLY A 149 -7.47 16.93 -3.25
C GLY A 149 -7.19 15.69 -4.08
N LEU A 150 -6.54 14.68 -3.50
CA LEU A 150 -6.32 13.37 -4.13
C LEU A 150 -6.84 12.27 -3.23
N VAL A 151 -7.56 11.33 -3.83
CA VAL A 151 -8.33 10.31 -3.13
C VAL A 151 -8.08 8.94 -3.74
N GLU A 152 -7.64 7.99 -2.95
CA GLU A 152 -7.28 6.67 -3.44
C GLU A 152 -7.90 5.58 -2.56
N LEU A 153 -8.24 4.46 -3.20
CA LEU A 153 -8.51 3.21 -2.50
C LEU A 153 -7.16 2.57 -2.20
N THR A 154 -6.93 2.21 -0.93
CA THR A 154 -5.72 1.49 -0.49
C THR A 154 -6.08 0.05 -0.14
N LYS A 155 -5.08 -0.85 -0.15
CA LYS A 155 -5.19 -2.22 0.39
C LYS A 155 -5.88 -2.25 1.76
N GLY A 156 -6.67 -3.30 2.02
CA GLY A 156 -7.48 -3.46 3.23
C GLY A 156 -8.84 -2.73 3.21
N ASN A 157 -9.39 -2.49 2.02
CA ASN A 157 -10.68 -1.82 1.80
C ASN A 157 -10.80 -0.47 2.54
N ASN A 158 -9.76 0.37 2.40
CA ASN A 158 -9.70 1.65 3.10
C ASN A 158 -9.63 2.80 2.09
N PHE A 159 -10.40 3.85 2.35
CA PHE A 159 -10.34 5.08 1.57
C PHE A 159 -9.34 6.03 2.23
N LYS A 160 -8.38 6.51 1.45
CA LYS A 160 -7.38 7.48 1.90
C LYS A 160 -7.40 8.71 1.02
N THR A 161 -7.42 9.90 1.61
CA THR A 161 -7.26 11.15 0.86
C THR A 161 -6.27 12.08 1.51
N ARG A 162 -5.36 12.63 0.70
CA ARG A 162 -4.42 13.65 1.15
C ARG A 162 -5.05 15.02 1.00
N ILE A 163 -5.04 15.78 2.08
CA ILE A 163 -5.64 17.11 2.21
C ILE A 163 -4.53 18.11 2.52
N TYR A 164 -4.35 19.06 1.61
CA TYR A 164 -3.43 20.19 1.77
C TYR A 164 -3.95 21.39 0.98
N PRO A 165 -3.86 22.62 1.51
CA PRO A 165 -3.47 22.98 2.87
C PRO A 165 -4.63 22.84 3.87
N ILE A 166 -4.28 22.59 5.14
CA ILE A 166 -5.17 22.76 6.29
C ILE A 166 -4.75 24.06 6.99
N PRO A 167 -5.52 25.16 6.84
CA PRO A 167 -5.07 26.49 7.26
C PRO A 167 -4.76 26.59 8.77
N SER A 168 -3.71 27.32 9.14
CA SER A 168 -3.37 27.59 10.55
C SER A 168 -4.52 28.31 11.25
N LYS A 169 -4.91 27.87 12.46
CA LYS A 169 -6.07 28.43 13.19
C LYS A 169 -7.34 28.51 12.34
N GLY A 170 -7.49 27.60 11.38
CA GLY A 170 -8.54 27.63 10.38
C GLY A 170 -9.22 26.29 10.20
N TYR A 171 -10.17 26.26 9.26
CA TYR A 171 -11.02 25.11 9.00
C TYR A 171 -10.75 24.52 7.62
N LYS A 172 -10.98 23.21 7.50
CA LYS A 172 -11.00 22.52 6.22
C LYS A 172 -12.24 21.63 6.15
N ARG A 173 -13.07 21.84 5.13
CA ARG A 173 -14.29 21.07 4.89
C ARG A 173 -14.07 19.99 3.84
N VAL A 174 -14.54 18.79 4.15
CA VAL A 174 -14.38 17.58 3.34
C VAL A 174 -15.70 16.83 3.33
N VAL A 175 -16.16 16.44 2.14
CA VAL A 175 -17.40 15.67 1.96
C VAL A 175 -17.06 14.33 1.32
N VAL A 176 -17.53 13.24 1.92
CA VAL A 176 -17.40 11.87 1.41
C VAL A 176 -18.79 11.27 1.25
N THR A 177 -19.07 10.67 0.10
CA THR A 177 -20.32 9.94 -0.16
C THR A 177 -20.00 8.48 -0.42
N TYR A 178 -20.71 7.56 0.23
CA TYR A 178 -20.54 6.13 0.00
C TYR A 178 -21.89 5.41 -0.12
N ASN A 179 -21.89 4.33 -0.90
CA ASN A 179 -22.98 3.37 -1.03
C ASN A 179 -22.75 2.23 -0.02
N GLN A 180 -23.84 1.64 0.47
CA GLN A 180 -23.81 0.47 1.35
C GLN A 180 -24.97 -0.48 1.02
N GLU A 181 -24.66 -1.76 0.77
CA GLU A 181 -25.70 -2.80 0.84
C GLU A 181 -26.09 -3.07 2.30
N LEU A 182 -27.38 -3.03 2.60
CA LEU A 182 -27.89 -3.26 3.95
C LEU A 182 -27.64 -4.69 4.41
N ILE A 183 -27.55 -4.91 5.72
CA ILE A 183 -27.49 -6.28 6.26
C ILE A 183 -28.86 -6.93 6.08
N ASN A 184 -28.91 -7.95 5.25
CA ASN A 184 -30.14 -8.63 4.87
C ASN A 184 -30.44 -9.78 5.85
N ARG A 185 -31.64 -9.74 6.43
CA ARG A 185 -32.28 -10.84 7.18
C ARG A 185 -33.56 -11.27 6.46
N THR A 186 -34.15 -12.37 6.89
CA THR A 186 -35.31 -13.00 6.23
C THR A 186 -36.51 -12.04 6.17
N HIS A 187 -36.82 -11.37 7.28
CA HIS A 187 -37.94 -10.43 7.39
C HIS A 187 -37.50 -8.97 7.58
N ASN A 188 -36.20 -8.70 7.62
CA ASN A 188 -35.71 -7.38 7.98
C ASN A 188 -34.43 -7.04 7.20
N ASN A 189 -34.22 -5.75 6.96
CA ASN A 189 -32.94 -5.20 6.52
C ASN A 189 -32.44 -4.25 7.60
N TYR A 190 -31.13 -4.15 7.77
CA TYR A 190 -30.54 -3.29 8.80
C TYR A 190 -29.54 -2.32 8.17
N TYR A 191 -29.73 -1.03 8.49
CA TYR A 191 -28.76 0.02 8.26
C TYR A 191 -28.00 0.29 9.55
N GLN A 192 -26.67 0.27 9.46
CA GLN A 192 -25.75 0.52 10.57
C GLN A 192 -24.94 1.78 10.30
N LEU A 193 -25.02 2.73 11.22
CA LEU A 193 -24.19 3.94 11.21
C LEU A 193 -23.36 3.99 12.51
N PRO A 194 -22.03 3.75 12.44
CA PRO A 194 -21.17 3.79 13.62
C PRO A 194 -21.01 5.22 14.13
N LEU A 195 -21.59 5.56 15.29
CA LEU A 195 -21.45 6.86 15.94
C LEU A 195 -20.53 6.76 17.18
N TYR A 196 -19.31 6.27 16.97
CA TYR A 196 -18.27 6.15 18.01
C TYR A 196 -17.34 7.37 17.99
N PHE A 197 -17.81 8.52 18.49
CA PHE A 197 -17.00 9.74 18.55
C PHE A 197 -15.97 9.65 19.69
N ASN A 198 -14.69 9.90 19.37
CA ASN A 198 -13.63 9.97 20.38
C ASN A 198 -13.70 11.27 21.20
N GLU A 199 -14.36 12.30 20.68
CA GLU A 199 -14.46 13.63 21.28
C GLU A 199 -15.87 14.21 21.12
N LYS A 200 -16.16 15.32 21.81
CA LYS A 200 -17.41 16.07 21.63
C LYS A 200 -17.36 16.90 20.35
N LEU A 201 -18.32 16.70 19.47
CA LEU A 201 -18.52 17.53 18.27
C LEU A 201 -19.23 18.82 18.65
N LYS A 202 -18.80 19.96 18.09
CA LYS A 202 -19.48 21.24 18.31
C LYS A 202 -20.87 21.27 17.71
N GLU A 203 -21.03 20.64 16.56
CA GLU A 203 -22.32 20.50 15.90
C GLU A 203 -22.42 19.12 15.22
N PHE A 204 -23.52 18.43 15.48
CA PHE A 204 -23.86 17.18 14.83
C PHE A 204 -25.26 17.24 14.24
N ASN A 205 -25.38 16.94 12.95
CA ASN A 205 -26.62 16.87 12.21
C ASN A 205 -26.74 15.49 11.54
N LEU A 206 -27.91 14.86 11.65
CA LEU A 206 -28.22 13.58 11.01
C LEU A 206 -29.57 13.68 10.33
N ASN A 207 -29.63 13.33 9.05
CA ASN A 207 -30.85 13.23 8.26
C ASN A 207 -30.90 11.88 7.57
N ILE A 208 -31.98 11.12 7.76
CA ILE A 208 -32.19 9.83 7.11
C ILE A 208 -33.53 9.84 6.41
N VAL A 209 -33.52 9.51 5.12
CA VAL A 209 -34.71 9.32 4.29
C VAL A 209 -34.73 7.88 3.80
N VAL A 210 -35.82 7.17 4.06
CA VAL A 210 -36.07 5.82 3.55
C VAL A 210 -37.18 5.88 2.52
N LYS A 211 -36.88 5.46 1.29
CA LYS A 211 -37.84 5.44 0.20
C LYS A 211 -38.75 4.21 0.29
N GLY A 212 -40.07 4.46 0.27
CA GLY A 212 -41.10 3.43 0.24
C GLY A 212 -41.49 2.85 1.61
N ASN A 213 -42.31 1.80 1.56
CA ASN A 213 -42.87 1.09 2.71
C ASN A 213 -42.19 -0.25 2.97
N PRO A 214 -42.12 -0.75 4.23
CA PRO A 214 -42.80 -0.28 5.46
C PRO A 214 -41.98 0.61 6.43
N LEU A 215 -42.64 1.20 7.44
CA LEU A 215 -42.07 2.13 8.45
C LEU A 215 -40.77 1.60 9.11
N PRO A 216 -39.64 2.32 8.99
CA PRO A 216 -38.39 2.00 9.67
C PRO A 216 -38.47 2.18 11.19
N LYS A 217 -37.65 1.42 11.93
CA LYS A 217 -37.56 1.49 13.39
C LYS A 217 -36.11 1.59 13.84
N VAL A 218 -35.86 2.44 14.83
CA VAL A 218 -34.57 2.49 15.52
C VAL A 218 -34.52 1.31 16.49
N GLU A 219 -33.59 0.39 16.27
CA GLU A 219 -33.36 -0.77 17.14
C GLU A 219 -32.28 -0.48 18.19
N LYS A 220 -31.33 0.41 17.88
CA LYS A 220 -30.23 0.82 18.78
C LYS A 220 -29.76 2.23 18.43
N GLY A 221 -29.27 2.97 19.43
CA GLY A 221 -28.83 4.36 19.32
C GLY A 221 -29.76 5.31 20.05
N GLU A 222 -29.30 5.87 21.17
CA GLU A 222 -30.03 6.81 22.02
C GLU A 222 -29.96 8.24 21.46
N LEU A 223 -30.73 8.50 20.39
CA LEU A 223 -30.93 9.84 19.85
C LEU A 223 -32.28 10.39 20.31
N GLU A 224 -32.25 11.40 21.19
CA GLU A 224 -33.46 12.06 21.72
C GLU A 224 -34.40 12.52 20.59
N ASN A 225 -35.67 12.11 20.65
CA ASN A 225 -36.72 12.47 19.68
C ASN A 225 -36.44 12.05 18.22
N PHE A 226 -35.48 11.16 17.96
CA PHE A 226 -35.21 10.66 16.63
C PHE A 226 -36.23 9.59 16.23
N THR A 227 -37.26 10.01 15.48
CA THR A 227 -38.39 9.16 15.08
C THR A 227 -38.70 9.36 13.61
N PHE A 228 -38.99 8.26 12.91
CA PHE A 228 -39.38 8.30 11.50
C PHE A 228 -40.81 8.83 11.36
N LYS A 229 -40.96 9.88 10.57
CA LYS A 229 -42.24 10.47 10.18
C LYS A 229 -42.48 10.25 8.71
N GLU A 230 -43.71 9.94 8.36
CA GLU A 230 -44.16 9.82 6.98
C GLU A 230 -44.12 11.19 6.29
N TRP A 231 -43.55 11.22 5.09
CA TRP A 231 -43.52 12.38 4.22
C TRP A 231 -43.68 11.90 2.78
N GLU A 232 -44.86 12.18 2.20
CA GLU A 232 -45.33 11.60 0.93
C GLU A 232 -45.36 10.06 0.99
N GLU A 233 -44.63 9.36 0.11
CA GLU A 233 -44.48 7.90 0.09
C GLU A 233 -43.17 7.42 0.76
N ASN A 234 -42.51 8.30 1.52
CA ASN A 234 -41.22 8.06 2.14
C ASN A 234 -41.29 8.29 3.66
N TYR A 235 -40.25 7.82 4.36
CA TYR A 235 -40.07 8.09 5.79
C TYR A 235 -38.82 8.93 6.01
N SER A 236 -38.90 9.92 6.89
CA SER A 236 -37.76 10.78 7.23
C SER A 236 -37.58 10.90 8.75
N ALA A 237 -36.33 10.94 9.19
CA ALA A 237 -35.95 11.24 10.57
C ALA A 237 -34.76 12.19 10.57
N SER A 238 -34.78 13.19 11.44
CA SER A 238 -33.71 14.17 11.58
C SER A 238 -33.35 14.36 13.05
N PHE A 239 -32.06 14.57 13.32
CA PHE A 239 -31.51 14.88 14.63
C PHE A 239 -30.45 15.98 14.50
N SER A 240 -30.45 16.94 15.42
CA SER A 240 -29.48 18.03 15.47
C SER A 240 -29.16 18.34 16.92
N LYS A 241 -27.88 18.31 17.30
CA LYS A 241 -27.43 18.63 18.66
C LYS A 241 -26.08 19.33 18.65
N LYS A 242 -25.93 20.31 19.54
CA LYS A 242 -24.65 20.99 19.81
C LYS A 242 -23.91 20.31 20.95
N ASP A 243 -22.58 20.40 20.92
CA ASP A 243 -21.67 19.77 21.91
C ASP A 243 -22.01 18.28 22.14
N PHE A 244 -22.21 17.53 21.04
CA PHE A 244 -22.71 16.17 21.01
C PHE A 244 -21.59 15.13 21.16
N TYR A 245 -21.88 14.03 21.86
CA TYR A 245 -21.02 12.87 22.01
C TYR A 245 -21.85 11.61 21.84
N ALA A 246 -21.31 10.64 21.12
CA ALA A 246 -21.91 9.33 20.92
C ALA A 246 -20.82 8.27 21.05
N ALA A 247 -21.13 7.17 21.72
CA ALA A 247 -20.21 6.06 21.95
C ALA A 247 -20.84 4.72 21.55
N GLU A 248 -21.85 4.76 20.69
CA GLU A 248 -22.60 3.61 20.23
C GLU A 248 -22.99 3.76 18.77
N GLU A 249 -23.34 2.66 18.12
CA GLU A 249 -23.88 2.69 16.76
C GLU A 249 -25.37 3.07 16.76
N LEU A 250 -25.81 3.66 15.65
CA LEU A 250 -27.21 3.76 15.30
C LEU A 250 -27.58 2.56 14.40
N LEU A 251 -28.53 1.74 14.86
CA LEU A 251 -29.06 0.59 14.13
C LEU A 251 -30.51 0.86 13.75
N ILE A 252 -30.79 0.89 12.45
CA ILE A 252 -32.14 1.10 11.91
C ILE A 252 -32.59 -0.17 11.21
N ARG A 253 -33.71 -0.71 11.65
CA ARG A 253 -34.39 -1.84 11.02
C ARG A 253 -35.42 -1.34 10.03
N ILE A 254 -35.39 -1.94 8.85
CA ILE A 254 -36.28 -1.70 7.73
C ILE A 254 -36.98 -3.03 7.44
N PRO A 255 -38.25 -3.18 7.83
CA PRO A 255 -38.94 -4.46 7.64
C PRO A 255 -39.06 -4.82 6.15
N SER A 256 -39.04 -6.12 5.85
CA SER A 256 -39.10 -6.68 4.49
C SER A 256 -39.88 -8.00 4.49
N HIS A 257 -40.22 -8.52 3.30
CA HIS A 257 -40.93 -9.79 3.17
C HIS A 257 -39.99 -10.89 2.62
N PRO A 258 -40.06 -12.16 3.09
CA PRO A 258 -39.11 -13.23 2.71
C PRO A 258 -39.05 -13.61 1.22
N ASN A 259 -39.93 -13.05 0.39
CA ASN A 259 -39.96 -13.24 -1.06
C ASN A 259 -40.02 -11.90 -1.81
N ALA A 260 -39.77 -10.78 -1.13
CA ALA A 260 -39.79 -9.47 -1.76
C ALA A 260 -38.67 -9.35 -2.80
N SER A 261 -39.01 -8.69 -3.91
CA SER A 261 -38.06 -8.19 -4.89
C SER A 261 -38.07 -6.65 -4.81
N LYS A 262 -36.89 -6.04 -4.83
CA LYS A 262 -36.73 -4.59 -4.99
C LYS A 262 -35.92 -4.34 -6.25
N ILE A 263 -36.47 -3.49 -7.12
CA ILE A 263 -35.90 -3.18 -8.42
C ILE A 263 -35.62 -1.69 -8.48
N ILE A 264 -34.37 -1.33 -8.79
CA ILE A 264 -33.93 0.05 -9.03
C ILE A 264 -33.53 0.10 -10.49
N ALA A 265 -34.05 1.07 -11.25
CA ALA A 265 -33.65 1.25 -12.64
C ALA A 265 -33.28 2.70 -12.93
N GLY A 266 -32.41 2.90 -13.90
CA GLY A 266 -31.86 4.20 -14.23
C GLY A 266 -31.29 4.23 -15.64
N SER A 267 -31.43 5.36 -16.32
CA SER A 267 -30.83 5.58 -17.64
C SER A 267 -29.53 6.36 -17.49
N ASN A 268 -28.48 5.96 -18.20
CA ASN A 268 -27.25 6.76 -18.28
C ASN A 268 -27.31 7.67 -19.52
N PRO A 269 -27.02 8.98 -19.42
CA PRO A 269 -26.87 9.87 -20.57
C PRO A 269 -25.88 9.39 -21.65
N LYS A 270 -24.93 8.51 -21.29
CA LYS A 270 -23.97 7.88 -22.21
C LYS A 270 -24.45 6.54 -22.80
N GLY A 271 -25.71 6.15 -22.55
CA GLY A 271 -26.37 4.97 -23.11
C GLY A 271 -26.65 3.85 -22.09
N GLY A 272 -27.76 3.13 -22.29
CA GLY A 272 -28.17 1.94 -21.54
C GLY A 272 -29.26 2.19 -20.49
N ASN A 273 -30.20 1.25 -20.36
CA ASN A 273 -31.16 1.19 -19.25
C ASN A 273 -30.64 0.17 -18.23
N TYR A 274 -30.12 0.65 -17.11
CA TYR A 274 -29.50 -0.19 -16.10
C TYR A 274 -30.54 -0.60 -15.07
N VAL A 275 -30.47 -1.84 -14.64
CA VAL A 275 -31.34 -2.38 -13.61
C VAL A 275 -30.47 -3.02 -12.53
N TYR A 276 -30.82 -2.74 -11.27
CA TYR A 276 -30.37 -3.45 -10.09
C TYR A 276 -31.58 -4.14 -9.47
N VAL A 277 -31.45 -5.43 -9.18
CA VAL A 277 -32.48 -6.25 -8.55
C VAL A 277 -31.92 -6.85 -7.28
N ASN A 278 -32.62 -6.68 -6.17
CA ASN A 278 -32.42 -7.45 -4.94
C ASN A 278 -33.61 -8.38 -4.71
N GLN A 279 -33.33 -9.67 -4.64
CA GLN A 279 -34.31 -10.72 -4.40
C GLN A 279 -34.07 -11.35 -3.02
N LYS A 280 -35.10 -11.41 -2.17
CA LYS A 280 -35.05 -12.18 -0.92
C LYS A 280 -35.06 -13.68 -1.22
N ILE A 281 -34.20 -14.41 -0.52
CA ILE A 281 -33.96 -15.84 -0.71
C ILE A 281 -34.13 -16.55 0.64
N GLN A 282 -34.88 -17.64 0.64
CA GLN A 282 -35.03 -18.50 1.81
C GLN A 282 -34.14 -19.73 1.63
N ARG A 283 -33.03 -19.78 2.34
CA ARG A 283 -32.02 -20.83 2.20
C ARG A 283 -32.52 -22.16 2.79
N GLN A 284 -32.22 -23.25 2.08
CA GLN A 284 -32.22 -24.59 2.65
C GLN A 284 -30.79 -24.98 3.06
N PHE A 285 -30.58 -25.26 4.35
CA PHE A 285 -29.30 -25.73 4.85
C PHE A 285 -29.16 -27.23 4.61
N ILE A 286 -28.55 -27.61 3.50
CA ILE A 286 -28.19 -29.01 3.25
C ILE A 286 -26.91 -29.30 4.02
N LEU A 287 -27.02 -30.04 5.13
CA LEU A 287 -25.86 -30.46 5.92
C LEU A 287 -24.92 -31.33 5.08
N LYS A 288 -23.62 -31.05 5.15
CA LYS A 288 -22.58 -31.87 4.53
C LYS A 288 -22.27 -33.10 5.39
N SER A 289 -21.61 -34.09 4.78
CA SER A 289 -21.08 -35.24 5.54
C SER A 289 -20.03 -34.76 6.55
N ALA A 290 -20.06 -35.31 7.77
CA ALA A 290 -19.07 -34.99 8.80
C ALA A 290 -17.63 -35.24 8.29
N PRO A 291 -16.72 -34.27 8.43
CA PRO A 291 -15.34 -34.41 7.98
C PRO A 291 -14.59 -35.42 8.84
N LYS A 292 -13.75 -36.25 8.20
CA LYS A 292 -12.84 -37.18 8.90
C LYS A 292 -11.46 -36.56 9.12
N SER A 293 -11.15 -35.51 8.35
CA SER A 293 -9.91 -34.75 8.46
C SER A 293 -10.12 -33.29 8.10
N ILE A 294 -9.51 -32.38 8.86
CA ILE A 294 -9.60 -30.92 8.69
C ILE A 294 -8.20 -30.32 8.65
N CYS A 295 -7.94 -29.44 7.70
CA CYS A 295 -6.75 -28.59 7.69
C CYS A 295 -7.11 -27.18 8.20
N VAL A 296 -6.47 -26.73 9.27
CA VAL A 296 -6.57 -25.34 9.74
C VAL A 296 -5.40 -24.57 9.15
N VAL A 297 -5.69 -23.56 8.34
CA VAL A 297 -4.71 -22.65 7.76
C VAL A 297 -4.84 -21.32 8.47
N TRP A 298 -3.77 -20.87 9.12
CA TRP A 298 -3.76 -19.73 10.01
C TRP A 298 -2.76 -18.68 9.55
N ASP A 299 -3.27 -17.49 9.26
CA ASP A 299 -2.47 -16.35 8.87
C ASP A 299 -1.73 -15.76 10.09
N VAL A 300 -0.40 -15.76 10.05
CA VAL A 300 0.48 -15.22 11.11
C VAL A 300 1.25 -13.98 10.65
N SER A 301 0.77 -13.31 9.60
CA SER A 301 1.25 -12.00 9.16
C SER A 301 0.92 -10.90 10.17
N ARG A 302 1.53 -9.73 10.00
CA ARG A 302 1.34 -8.58 10.88
C ARG A 302 -0.08 -8.01 10.81
N SER A 303 -0.72 -7.95 9.64
CA SER A 303 -2.09 -7.46 9.47
C SER A 303 -3.10 -8.23 10.35
N GLY A 304 -2.80 -9.51 10.58
CA GLY A 304 -3.51 -10.39 11.51
C GLY A 304 -3.63 -9.88 12.95
N LYS A 305 -2.81 -8.92 13.40
CA LYS A 305 -2.94 -8.28 14.72
C LYS A 305 -4.28 -7.57 14.94
N THR A 306 -4.96 -7.19 13.85
CA THR A 306 -6.28 -6.55 13.92
C THR A 306 -7.43 -7.54 14.06
N ARG A 307 -7.19 -8.84 13.85
CA ARG A 307 -8.20 -9.90 13.93
C ARG A 307 -8.61 -10.18 15.37
N ASN A 308 -9.88 -10.54 15.57
CA ASN A 308 -10.37 -10.99 16.87
C ASN A 308 -10.05 -12.47 17.09
N THR A 309 -8.77 -12.74 17.36
CA THR A 309 -8.23 -14.10 17.55
C THR A 309 -8.91 -14.86 18.69
N SER A 310 -9.38 -14.16 19.73
CA SER A 310 -10.17 -14.79 20.81
C SER A 310 -11.47 -15.37 20.29
N LYS A 311 -12.21 -14.61 19.46
CA LYS A 311 -13.48 -15.05 18.85
C LYS A 311 -13.25 -16.14 17.80
N GLU A 312 -12.16 -16.08 17.05
CA GLU A 312 -11.77 -17.13 16.09
C GLU A 312 -11.44 -18.46 16.79
N LEU A 313 -10.71 -18.41 17.91
CA LEU A 313 -10.42 -19.60 18.71
C LEU A 313 -11.69 -20.16 19.37
N GLU A 314 -12.60 -19.29 19.84
CA GLU A 314 -13.91 -19.72 20.36
C GLU A 314 -14.73 -20.43 19.27
N PHE A 315 -14.75 -19.87 18.06
CA PHE A 315 -15.35 -20.52 16.89
C PHE A 315 -14.71 -21.89 16.61
N LEU A 316 -13.37 -21.95 16.56
CA LEU A 316 -12.65 -23.19 16.27
C LEU A 316 -12.92 -24.26 17.34
N ILE A 317 -12.94 -23.89 18.63
CA ILE A 317 -13.30 -24.79 19.73
C ILE A 317 -14.72 -25.33 19.52
N ALA A 318 -15.69 -24.45 19.29
CA ALA A 318 -17.08 -24.84 19.13
C ALA A 318 -17.33 -25.70 17.87
N TYR A 319 -16.56 -25.47 16.80
CA TYR A 319 -16.60 -26.31 15.60
C TYR A 319 -15.99 -27.70 15.84
N LEU A 320 -14.75 -27.76 16.34
CA LEU A 320 -14.01 -29.02 16.53
C LEU A 320 -14.62 -29.91 17.63
N THR A 321 -15.30 -29.34 18.62
CA THR A 321 -15.99 -30.13 19.66
C THR A 321 -17.09 -31.02 19.09
N GLN A 322 -17.59 -30.72 17.88
CA GLN A 322 -18.59 -31.55 17.19
C GLN A 322 -17.97 -32.79 16.54
N TYR A 323 -16.64 -32.84 16.38
CA TYR A 323 -15.90 -33.90 15.69
C TYR A 323 -14.68 -34.35 16.51
N PRO A 324 -14.88 -35.03 17.66
CA PRO A 324 -13.78 -35.34 18.60
C PRO A 324 -12.68 -36.24 18.02
N ASP A 325 -13.01 -37.09 17.03
CA ASP A 325 -12.08 -38.05 16.41
C ASP A 325 -11.49 -37.55 15.07
N VAL A 326 -11.68 -36.27 14.73
CA VAL A 326 -11.22 -35.71 13.46
C VAL A 326 -9.69 -35.62 13.42
N LYS A 327 -9.09 -36.01 12.30
CA LYS A 327 -7.65 -35.80 12.08
C LYS A 327 -7.40 -34.33 11.78
N LEU A 328 -6.41 -33.74 12.44
CA LEU A 328 -6.11 -32.33 12.31
C LEU A 328 -4.74 -32.12 11.66
N ARG A 329 -4.68 -31.11 10.80
CA ARG A 329 -3.43 -30.55 10.27
C ARG A 329 -3.46 -29.04 10.48
N MET A 330 -2.33 -28.46 10.85
CA MET A 330 -2.15 -27.02 10.97
C MET A 330 -1.13 -26.56 9.94
N ILE A 331 -1.47 -25.48 9.23
CA ILE A 331 -0.57 -24.73 8.38
C ILE A 331 -0.58 -23.29 8.87
N THR A 332 0.59 -22.69 9.07
CA THR A 332 0.72 -21.25 9.30
C THR A 332 1.44 -20.60 8.14
N PHE A 333 0.99 -19.40 7.75
CA PHE A 333 1.55 -18.70 6.60
C PHE A 333 1.62 -17.19 6.83
N GLY A 334 2.45 -16.53 6.02
CA GLY A 334 2.60 -15.08 5.90
C GLY A 334 3.28 -14.82 4.57
N GLN A 335 4.50 -14.28 4.57
CA GLN A 335 5.30 -14.16 3.34
C GLN A 335 5.85 -15.49 2.82
N ASP A 336 5.77 -16.53 3.65
CA ASP A 336 6.04 -17.92 3.30
C ASP A 336 5.17 -18.86 4.16
N VAL A 337 5.23 -20.16 3.90
CA VAL A 337 4.65 -21.19 4.77
C VAL A 337 5.64 -21.51 5.89
N PHE A 338 5.27 -21.23 7.14
CA PHE A 338 6.17 -21.40 8.30
C PHE A 338 6.04 -22.76 8.95
N GLU A 339 4.81 -23.21 9.17
CA GLU A 339 4.53 -24.49 9.78
C GLU A 339 3.58 -25.31 8.94
N ASN A 340 3.80 -26.62 8.91
CA ASN A 340 2.94 -27.57 8.25
C ASN A 340 3.03 -28.92 8.99
N LYS A 341 2.13 -29.14 9.95
CA LYS A 341 2.23 -30.23 10.93
C LYS A 341 0.89 -30.92 11.14
N SER A 342 0.90 -32.24 11.29
CA SER A 342 -0.26 -32.98 11.80
C SER A 342 -0.40 -32.73 13.31
N MET A 343 -1.63 -32.62 13.78
CA MET A 343 -1.98 -32.37 15.18
C MET A 343 -2.68 -33.60 15.76
N GLY A 344 -2.31 -33.99 16.96
CA GLY A 344 -2.84 -35.16 17.66
C GLY A 344 -4.14 -34.89 18.40
N SER A 345 -4.48 -33.62 18.70
CA SER A 345 -5.75 -33.28 19.36
C SER A 345 -6.16 -31.82 19.15
N THR A 346 -7.44 -31.53 19.45
CA THR A 346 -7.96 -30.16 19.54
C THR A 346 -7.21 -29.32 20.58
N ALA A 347 -6.80 -29.91 21.71
CA ALA A 347 -6.04 -29.17 22.73
C ALA A 347 -4.65 -28.78 22.24
N GLU A 348 -4.00 -29.65 21.47
CA GLU A 348 -2.68 -29.41 20.89
C GLU A 348 -2.72 -28.27 19.88
N ILE A 349 -3.64 -28.30 18.90
CA ILE A 349 -3.73 -27.23 17.90
C ILE A 349 -4.06 -25.88 18.53
N LEU A 350 -4.95 -25.82 19.53
CA LEU A 350 -5.27 -24.59 20.23
C LEU A 350 -4.08 -24.07 21.04
N SER A 351 -3.29 -24.97 21.63
CA SER A 351 -2.06 -24.59 22.32
C SER A 351 -1.03 -24.02 21.36
N GLU A 352 -0.90 -24.56 20.15
CA GLU A 352 0.04 -24.05 19.15
C GLU A 352 -0.42 -22.72 18.55
N LEU A 353 -1.71 -22.57 18.25
CA LEU A 353 -2.27 -21.31 17.75
C LEU A 353 -2.13 -20.16 18.75
N ARG A 354 -2.28 -20.42 20.05
CA ARG A 354 -2.08 -19.41 21.11
C ARG A 354 -0.63 -18.94 21.27
N LYS A 355 0.34 -19.71 20.79
CA LYS A 355 1.77 -19.34 20.81
C LYS A 355 2.20 -18.54 19.58
N GLN A 356 1.34 -18.44 18.57
CA GLN A 356 1.71 -17.77 17.32
C GLN A 356 1.92 -16.28 17.55
N HIS A 357 2.95 -15.76 16.90
CA HIS A 357 3.26 -14.34 16.83
C HIS A 357 2.94 -13.83 15.42
N TYR A 358 2.28 -12.67 15.37
CA TYR A 358 1.89 -11.99 14.14
C TYR A 358 3.03 -11.09 13.69
N ASP A 359 3.76 -11.54 12.67
CA ASP A 359 5.03 -10.95 12.23
C ASP A 359 5.28 -11.27 10.76
N GLY A 360 5.76 -10.27 10.02
CA GLY A 360 6.02 -10.37 8.59
C GLY A 360 4.81 -10.07 7.70
N ALA A 361 5.05 -10.10 6.40
CA ALA A 361 4.09 -9.79 5.36
C ALA A 361 3.15 -10.96 5.01
N THR A 362 2.34 -10.79 3.98
CA THR A 362 1.39 -11.79 3.43
C THR A 362 1.61 -11.99 1.93
N GLN A 363 1.98 -13.20 1.54
CA GLN A 363 2.05 -13.65 0.15
C GLN A 363 0.99 -14.71 -0.11
N LEU A 364 -0.13 -14.33 -0.71
CA LEU A 364 -1.24 -15.25 -0.94
C LEU A 364 -0.88 -16.38 -1.92
N GLY A 365 -0.01 -16.13 -2.89
CA GLY A 365 0.45 -17.15 -3.84
C GLY A 365 1.30 -18.26 -3.23
N LYS A 366 1.66 -18.17 -1.93
CA LYS A 366 2.26 -19.28 -1.19
C LYS A 366 1.24 -20.33 -0.74
N LEU A 367 -0.06 -20.02 -0.83
CA LEU A 367 -1.13 -20.94 -0.52
C LEU A 367 -1.42 -21.85 -1.71
N ASP A 368 -1.08 -23.13 -1.57
CA ASP A 368 -1.44 -24.19 -2.51
C ASP A 368 -2.45 -25.16 -1.88
N PHE A 369 -3.74 -24.87 -2.10
CA PHE A 369 -4.84 -25.72 -1.65
C PHE A 369 -5.00 -26.98 -2.50
N SER A 370 -4.37 -27.06 -3.68
CA SER A 370 -4.42 -28.27 -4.52
C SER A 370 -3.68 -29.45 -3.91
N SER A 371 -2.68 -29.17 -3.07
CA SER A 371 -1.88 -30.16 -2.35
C SER A 371 -2.55 -30.75 -1.10
N ILE A 372 -3.63 -30.12 -0.63
CA ILE A 372 -4.33 -30.48 0.62
C ILE A 372 -5.25 -31.68 0.39
N LYS A 373 -5.14 -32.70 1.26
CA LYS A 373 -5.85 -33.98 1.12
C LYS A 373 -7.03 -34.12 2.08
N GLU A 374 -7.04 -33.29 3.11
CA GLU A 374 -8.06 -33.21 4.15
C GLU A 374 -9.45 -32.97 3.52
N ASP A 375 -10.51 -33.34 4.24
CA ASP A 375 -11.86 -33.26 3.69
C ASP A 375 -12.33 -31.81 3.47
N GLU A 376 -11.77 -30.89 4.26
CA GLU A 376 -12.04 -29.45 4.19
C GLU A 376 -10.89 -28.63 4.81
N VAL A 377 -10.88 -27.34 4.47
CA VAL A 377 -9.92 -26.36 4.99
C VAL A 377 -10.67 -25.26 5.74
N LEU A 378 -10.18 -24.88 6.91
CA LEU A 378 -10.60 -23.67 7.62
C LEU A 378 -9.47 -22.65 7.52
N LEU A 379 -9.65 -21.62 6.70
CA LEU A 379 -8.70 -20.54 6.46
C LEU A 379 -9.05 -19.31 7.31
N PHE A 380 -8.17 -18.94 8.23
CA PHE A 380 -8.30 -17.77 9.09
C PHE A 380 -7.34 -16.68 8.62
N THR A 381 -7.86 -15.65 7.94
CA THR A 381 -7.07 -14.60 7.29
C THR A 381 -7.92 -13.36 7.03
N ASP A 382 -7.28 -12.20 6.96
CA ASP A 382 -7.88 -10.97 6.42
C ASP A 382 -7.70 -10.84 4.89
N ALA A 383 -6.95 -11.78 4.28
CA ALA A 383 -6.65 -11.86 2.86
C ALA A 383 -5.97 -10.62 2.26
N ILE A 384 -5.29 -9.80 3.08
CA ILE A 384 -4.56 -8.63 2.57
C ILE A 384 -3.24 -9.11 1.97
N HIS A 385 -3.12 -9.07 0.64
CA HIS A 385 -1.86 -9.35 -0.05
C HIS A 385 -0.92 -8.15 -0.04
N THR A 386 0.33 -8.31 0.42
CA THR A 386 1.24 -7.16 0.52
C THR A 386 2.28 -7.03 -0.59
N TYR A 387 2.85 -8.11 -1.11
CA TYR A 387 3.71 -8.09 -2.30
C TYR A 387 3.93 -9.50 -2.88
N GLY A 388 4.39 -9.61 -4.11
CA GLY A 388 4.85 -10.87 -4.70
C GLY A 388 3.75 -11.56 -5.54
N GLN A 389 3.72 -12.89 -5.55
CA GLN A 389 2.68 -13.61 -6.28
C GLN A 389 1.37 -13.63 -5.50
N GLU A 390 0.28 -13.19 -6.13
CA GLU A 390 -1.07 -13.17 -5.55
C GLU A 390 -1.88 -14.44 -5.88
N ASP A 391 -1.60 -15.10 -7.02
CA ASP A 391 -2.38 -16.23 -7.54
C ASP A 391 -2.41 -17.44 -6.60
N ILE A 392 -3.61 -17.80 -6.16
CA ILE A 392 -3.87 -18.95 -5.28
C ILE A 392 -4.19 -20.19 -6.10
N HIS A 393 -3.54 -21.31 -5.81
CA HIS A 393 -3.84 -22.58 -6.45
C HIS A 393 -4.93 -23.36 -5.70
N PHE A 394 -6.05 -23.61 -6.37
CA PHE A 394 -7.21 -24.29 -5.79
C PHE A 394 -7.25 -25.79 -6.09
N GLY A 395 -7.68 -26.57 -5.08
CA GLY A 395 -7.99 -27.98 -5.21
C GLY A 395 -9.49 -28.26 -5.33
N LYS A 396 -9.89 -29.53 -5.19
CA LYS A 396 -11.30 -29.94 -5.17
C LYS A 396 -11.95 -29.87 -3.79
N LYS A 397 -11.17 -29.57 -2.75
CA LYS A 397 -11.61 -29.58 -1.35
C LYS A 397 -12.14 -28.20 -0.96
N PRO A 398 -13.24 -28.10 -0.19
CA PRO A 398 -13.80 -26.83 0.21
C PRO A 398 -12.85 -26.07 1.14
N VAL A 399 -12.63 -24.79 0.81
CA VAL A 399 -11.90 -23.83 1.64
C VAL A 399 -12.89 -22.87 2.25
N HIS A 400 -13.16 -23.06 3.55
CA HIS A 400 -14.00 -22.16 4.32
C HIS A 400 -13.15 -21.00 4.84
N VAL A 401 -13.57 -19.76 4.59
CA VAL A 401 -12.85 -18.55 4.98
C VAL A 401 -13.51 -17.96 6.23
N ILE A 402 -12.73 -17.75 7.28
CA ILE A 402 -13.17 -17.19 8.55
C ILE A 402 -12.56 -15.79 8.68
N ASN A 403 -13.42 -14.78 8.67
CA ASN A 403 -13.03 -13.39 8.88
C ASN A 403 -13.44 -12.91 10.28
N SER A 404 -12.63 -12.06 10.88
CA SER A 404 -12.95 -11.41 12.17
C SER A 404 -12.47 -9.95 12.27
N THR A 405 -12.12 -9.34 11.13
CA THR A 405 -11.68 -7.94 11.04
C THR A 405 -12.51 -7.14 10.02
N SER A 406 -12.66 -5.83 10.21
CA SER A 406 -13.50 -4.96 9.37
C SER A 406 -12.76 -4.34 8.17
N GLY A 407 -11.47 -4.60 8.01
CA GLY A 407 -10.62 -4.09 6.92
C GLY A 407 -10.01 -5.20 6.07
N ALA A 408 -10.67 -6.35 5.96
CA ALA A 408 -10.21 -7.47 5.15
C ALA A 408 -10.39 -7.22 3.65
N ASP A 409 -9.66 -7.96 2.81
CA ASP A 409 -9.95 -8.03 1.38
C ASP A 409 -11.11 -8.99 1.12
N TYR A 410 -12.33 -8.46 1.21
CA TYR A 410 -13.55 -9.24 1.05
C TYR A 410 -13.73 -9.84 -0.35
N ILE A 411 -13.17 -9.20 -1.38
CA ILE A 411 -13.24 -9.70 -2.77
C ILE A 411 -12.43 -11.00 -2.85
N ILE A 412 -11.19 -10.97 -2.37
CA ILE A 412 -10.33 -12.16 -2.36
C ILE A 412 -10.88 -13.25 -1.43
N GLN A 413 -11.41 -12.91 -0.24
CA GLN A 413 -12.05 -13.89 0.64
C GLN A 413 -13.25 -14.60 -0.04
N ASN A 414 -14.11 -13.84 -0.73
CA ASN A 414 -15.24 -14.40 -1.48
C ASN A 414 -14.77 -15.26 -2.65
N TYR A 415 -13.71 -14.85 -3.35
CA TYR A 415 -13.09 -15.61 -4.43
C TYR A 415 -12.53 -16.95 -3.93
N ILE A 416 -11.82 -16.98 -2.81
CA ILE A 416 -11.27 -18.21 -2.20
C ILE A 416 -12.39 -19.20 -1.84
N ALA A 417 -13.43 -18.72 -1.17
CA ALA A 417 -14.55 -19.56 -0.77
C ALA A 417 -15.31 -20.10 -2.00
N SER A 418 -15.63 -19.23 -2.96
CA SER A 418 -16.45 -19.61 -4.13
C SER A 418 -15.71 -20.55 -5.08
N SER A 419 -14.41 -20.34 -5.29
CA SER A 419 -13.56 -21.18 -6.16
C SER A 419 -13.37 -22.61 -5.66
N SER A 420 -13.63 -22.86 -4.37
CA SER A 420 -13.48 -24.16 -3.74
C SER A 420 -14.81 -24.81 -3.32
N SER A 421 -15.96 -24.21 -3.63
CA SER A 421 -17.27 -24.59 -3.06
C SER A 421 -17.32 -24.52 -1.52
N GLY A 422 -16.43 -23.72 -0.92
CA GLY A 422 -16.42 -23.41 0.49
C GLY A 422 -17.44 -22.34 0.86
N ASN A 423 -17.39 -21.91 2.12
CA ASN A 423 -18.25 -20.86 2.67
C ASN A 423 -17.36 -19.77 3.28
N LYS A 424 -17.77 -18.51 3.15
CA LYS A 424 -17.22 -17.43 3.96
C LYS A 424 -18.11 -17.19 5.18
N SER A 425 -17.48 -17.10 6.36
CA SER A 425 -18.12 -16.74 7.62
C SER A 425 -17.45 -15.49 8.19
N ASP A 426 -18.16 -14.36 8.19
CA ASP A 426 -17.68 -13.09 8.74
C ASP A 426 -18.15 -12.91 10.19
N LEU A 427 -17.28 -13.26 11.14
CA LEU A 427 -17.52 -13.16 12.57
C LEU A 427 -17.65 -11.70 13.05
N THR A 428 -17.43 -10.69 12.21
CA THR A 428 -17.76 -9.29 12.57
C THR A 428 -19.26 -9.01 12.49
N LYS A 429 -20.00 -9.76 11.67
CA LYS A 429 -21.42 -9.54 11.38
C LYS A 429 -22.35 -10.62 11.95
N MET A 430 -21.79 -11.78 12.29
CA MET A 430 -22.55 -12.94 12.76
C MET A 430 -22.04 -13.49 14.09
N THR A 431 -22.87 -14.34 14.69
CA THR A 431 -22.55 -15.13 15.87
C THR A 431 -21.76 -16.39 15.51
N ILE A 432 -21.09 -16.98 16.49
CA ILE A 432 -20.34 -18.24 16.30
C ILE A 432 -21.26 -19.39 15.90
N SER A 433 -22.46 -19.46 16.48
CA SER A 433 -23.45 -20.49 16.15
C SER A 433 -23.87 -20.42 14.68
N GLU A 434 -24.19 -19.22 14.17
CA GLU A 434 -24.54 -19.01 12.76
C GLU A 434 -23.38 -19.40 11.84
N ALA A 435 -22.14 -18.98 12.18
CA ALA A 435 -20.96 -19.33 11.40
C ALA A 435 -20.73 -20.86 11.32
N ILE A 436 -21.00 -21.57 12.41
CA ILE A 436 -20.91 -23.04 12.45
C ILE A 436 -21.97 -23.68 11.57
N GLU A 437 -23.21 -23.20 11.59
CA GLU A 437 -24.28 -23.72 10.74
C GLU A 437 -23.98 -23.53 9.25
N ILE A 438 -23.42 -22.38 8.90
CA ILE A 438 -22.94 -22.07 7.53
C ILE A 438 -21.84 -23.06 7.12
N ILE A 439 -20.82 -23.27 7.95
CA ILE A 439 -19.70 -24.14 7.57
C ILE A 439 -20.11 -25.62 7.52
N LYS A 440 -21.07 -26.07 8.35
CA LYS A 440 -21.61 -27.44 8.35
C LYS A 440 -22.52 -27.76 7.17
N SER A 441 -22.88 -26.78 6.38
CA SER A 441 -23.75 -26.96 5.23
C SER A 441 -22.97 -26.82 3.93
N ASN A 442 -23.50 -27.45 2.89
CA ASN A 442 -23.03 -27.18 1.53
C ASN A 442 -23.23 -25.68 1.24
N SER A 443 -22.26 -25.11 0.51
CA SER A 443 -22.35 -23.73 0.05
C SER A 443 -23.58 -23.57 -0.83
N PHE A 444 -24.50 -22.73 -0.40
CA PHE A 444 -25.68 -22.37 -1.19
C PHE A 444 -25.31 -21.17 -2.06
N GLN A 445 -25.27 -21.39 -3.36
CA GLN A 445 -24.72 -20.47 -4.33
C GLN A 445 -25.76 -20.11 -5.38
N PHE A 446 -25.68 -18.89 -5.87
CA PHE A 446 -26.19 -18.54 -7.18
C PHE A 446 -25.36 -19.29 -8.23
N LEU A 447 -26.00 -19.85 -9.26
CA LEU A 447 -25.33 -20.66 -10.29
C LEU A 447 -25.45 -20.07 -11.70
N SER A 448 -26.64 -19.60 -12.09
CA SER A 448 -26.88 -19.10 -13.45
C SER A 448 -28.19 -18.32 -13.59
N TYR A 449 -28.29 -17.58 -14.69
CA TYR A 449 -29.50 -16.90 -15.15
C TYR A 449 -30.09 -17.60 -16.37
N GLU A 450 -31.41 -17.50 -16.53
CA GLU A 450 -32.14 -17.84 -17.75
C GLU A 450 -33.13 -16.71 -18.06
N ILE A 451 -33.01 -16.07 -19.22
CA ILE A 451 -33.96 -15.02 -19.66
C ILE A 451 -35.16 -15.72 -20.28
N LEU A 452 -36.32 -15.63 -19.61
CA LEU A 452 -37.57 -16.26 -20.05
C LEU A 452 -38.34 -15.38 -21.02
N GLU A 453 -38.35 -14.07 -20.78
CA GLU A 453 -39.01 -13.04 -21.60
C GLU A 453 -38.18 -11.75 -21.57
N GLY A 454 -38.22 -10.97 -22.67
CA GLY A 454 -37.45 -9.73 -22.80
C GLY A 454 -35.99 -9.94 -23.21
N GLU A 455 -35.23 -8.85 -23.25
CA GLU A 455 -33.83 -8.82 -23.65
C GLU A 455 -33.00 -8.08 -22.59
N MET A 456 -32.03 -8.78 -22.01
CA MET A 456 -31.14 -8.26 -20.99
C MET A 456 -29.72 -8.79 -21.23
N GLU A 457 -28.74 -7.89 -21.16
CA GLU A 457 -27.34 -8.17 -21.40
C GLU A 457 -26.50 -7.69 -20.22
N GLU A 458 -25.21 -8.03 -20.22
CA GLU A 458 -24.24 -7.57 -19.21
C GLU A 458 -24.73 -7.79 -17.77
N ILE A 459 -25.18 -9.02 -17.49
CA ILE A 459 -25.77 -9.41 -16.20
C ILE A 459 -24.67 -9.85 -15.24
N PHE A 460 -24.65 -9.27 -14.02
CA PHE A 460 -23.64 -9.55 -13.00
C PHE A 460 -24.28 -9.80 -11.62
N PRO A 461 -23.72 -10.68 -10.78
CA PRO A 461 -22.54 -11.51 -11.04
C PRO A 461 -22.83 -12.68 -11.99
N ASN A 462 -21.96 -12.97 -12.97
CA ASN A 462 -22.17 -14.09 -13.90
C ASN A 462 -21.47 -15.39 -13.47
N THR A 463 -20.66 -15.34 -12.41
CA THR A 463 -20.01 -16.50 -11.80
C THR A 463 -20.76 -16.98 -10.55
N PRO A 464 -20.59 -18.26 -10.15
CA PRO A 464 -21.16 -18.73 -8.90
C PRO A 464 -20.67 -17.93 -7.68
N ILE A 465 -21.60 -17.51 -6.83
CA ILE A 465 -21.32 -16.76 -5.61
C ILE A 465 -22.21 -17.27 -4.48
N GLN A 466 -21.68 -17.29 -3.24
CA GLN A 466 -22.46 -17.62 -2.06
C GLN A 466 -23.66 -16.68 -1.90
N VAL A 467 -24.80 -17.23 -1.50
CA VAL A 467 -26.05 -16.51 -1.30
C VAL A 467 -26.50 -16.68 0.15
N ASP A 468 -26.75 -15.54 0.80
CA ASP A 468 -27.28 -15.49 2.16
C ASP A 468 -28.81 -15.25 2.13
N ALA A 469 -29.36 -14.35 2.95
CA ALA A 469 -30.80 -14.05 3.01
C ALA A 469 -31.34 -13.27 1.79
N SER A 470 -30.46 -12.80 0.91
CA SER A 470 -30.83 -12.16 -0.35
C SER A 470 -29.75 -12.33 -1.40
N PHE A 471 -30.15 -12.22 -2.66
CA PHE A 471 -29.26 -12.17 -3.80
C PHE A 471 -29.53 -10.91 -4.60
N SER A 472 -28.48 -10.18 -4.94
CA SER A 472 -28.56 -9.00 -5.80
C SER A 472 -27.83 -9.20 -7.12
N PHE A 473 -28.47 -8.82 -8.22
CA PHE A 473 -27.88 -8.81 -9.56
C PHE A 473 -28.18 -7.51 -10.29
N THR A 474 -27.36 -7.22 -11.29
CA THR A 474 -27.51 -6.05 -12.17
C THR A 474 -27.51 -6.48 -13.62
N GLY A 475 -28.02 -5.64 -14.52
CA GLY A 475 -27.77 -5.79 -15.95
C GLY A 475 -28.33 -4.63 -16.78
N VAL A 476 -28.11 -4.70 -18.08
CA VAL A 476 -28.57 -3.70 -19.04
C VAL A 476 -29.80 -4.25 -19.77
N LEU A 477 -30.91 -3.55 -19.64
CA LEU A 477 -32.20 -3.94 -20.21
C LEU A 477 -32.40 -3.29 -21.58
N SER A 478 -32.58 -4.10 -22.61
CA SER A 478 -32.84 -3.64 -23.98
C SER A 478 -34.34 -3.58 -24.32
N SER A 479 -35.16 -4.34 -23.58
CA SER A 479 -36.63 -4.32 -23.68
C SER A 479 -37.29 -3.42 -22.60
N GLU A 480 -38.60 -3.17 -22.68
CA GLU A 480 -39.31 -2.43 -21.61
C GLU A 480 -39.51 -3.27 -20.33
N THR A 481 -39.58 -4.58 -20.49
CA THR A 481 -39.79 -5.57 -19.41
C THR A 481 -38.91 -6.79 -19.64
N ALA A 482 -38.56 -7.50 -18.57
CA ALA A 482 -37.92 -8.81 -18.68
C ALA A 482 -38.38 -9.76 -17.57
N LYS A 483 -38.32 -11.06 -17.83
CA LYS A 483 -38.47 -12.12 -16.82
C LYS A 483 -37.20 -12.92 -16.74
N VAL A 484 -36.56 -12.87 -15.58
CA VAL A 484 -35.26 -13.52 -15.32
C VAL A 484 -35.47 -14.64 -14.33
N LYS A 485 -35.10 -15.85 -14.72
CA LYS A 485 -35.05 -17.00 -13.82
C LYS A 485 -33.64 -17.15 -13.25
N LEU A 486 -33.56 -17.08 -11.93
CA LEU A 486 -32.37 -17.25 -11.13
C LEU A 486 -32.28 -18.71 -10.69
N ASN A 487 -31.15 -19.37 -10.93
CA ASN A 487 -30.91 -20.74 -10.50
C ASN A 487 -29.91 -20.77 -9.34
N PHE A 488 -30.30 -21.44 -8.25
CA PHE A 488 -29.50 -21.58 -7.04
C PHE A 488 -29.27 -23.06 -6.73
N GLY A 489 -28.18 -23.35 -6.03
CA GLY A 489 -27.96 -24.65 -5.44
C GLY A 489 -26.56 -24.84 -4.89
N SER A 490 -26.07 -26.08 -4.91
CA SER A 490 -24.82 -26.44 -4.24
C SER A 490 -24.01 -27.40 -5.09
N ASN A 491 -22.68 -27.28 -5.05
CA ASN A 491 -21.75 -28.13 -5.80
C ASN A 491 -22.08 -28.16 -7.33
N GLY A 492 -22.51 -27.02 -7.88
CA GLY A 492 -22.93 -26.88 -9.28
C GLY A 492 -24.27 -27.52 -9.65
N GLN A 493 -24.99 -28.12 -8.69
CA GLN A 493 -26.32 -28.69 -8.93
C GLN A 493 -27.41 -27.69 -8.54
N ILE A 494 -28.36 -27.45 -9.43
CA ILE A 494 -29.52 -26.59 -9.18
C ILE A 494 -30.48 -27.31 -8.23
N SER A 495 -30.80 -26.67 -7.10
CA SER A 495 -31.79 -27.14 -6.13
C SER A 495 -33.02 -26.23 -6.05
N GLU A 496 -32.90 -24.97 -6.46
CA GLU A 496 -33.98 -23.98 -6.41
C GLU A 496 -33.90 -23.03 -7.61
N SER A 497 -35.06 -22.58 -8.11
CA SER A 497 -35.13 -21.49 -9.08
C SER A 497 -36.15 -20.45 -8.64
N LYS A 498 -35.84 -19.17 -8.86
CA LYS A 498 -36.75 -18.04 -8.61
C LYS A 498 -36.92 -17.23 -9.89
N VAL A 499 -38.15 -16.87 -10.23
CA VAL A 499 -38.43 -15.97 -11.35
C VAL A 499 -38.65 -14.57 -10.82
N VAL A 500 -37.93 -13.60 -11.37
CA VAL A 500 -38.09 -12.17 -11.09
C VAL A 500 -38.62 -11.49 -12.34
N GLU A 501 -39.70 -10.73 -12.18
CA GLU A 501 -40.27 -9.92 -13.25
C GLU A 501 -39.83 -8.46 -13.09
N ILE A 502 -39.18 -7.92 -14.11
CA ILE A 502 -38.74 -6.53 -14.19
C ILE A 502 -39.79 -5.80 -15.04
N ASN A 503 -40.58 -4.94 -14.39
CA ASN A 503 -41.63 -4.14 -15.03
C ASN A 503 -41.69 -2.69 -14.51
N PRO A 504 -42.14 -1.70 -15.30
CA PRO A 504 -42.19 -0.29 -14.91
C PRO A 504 -42.92 0.00 -13.59
N SER A 505 -43.99 -0.74 -13.29
CA SER A 505 -44.78 -0.53 -12.07
C SER A 505 -44.09 -0.93 -10.76
N SER A 506 -43.00 -1.71 -10.84
CA SER A 506 -42.26 -2.22 -9.68
C SER A 506 -40.88 -1.56 -9.49
N ILE A 507 -40.53 -0.62 -10.37
CA ILE A 507 -39.23 0.00 -10.46
C ILE A 507 -39.18 1.28 -9.60
N ILE A 508 -38.11 1.41 -8.83
CA ILE A 508 -37.72 2.68 -8.24
C ILE A 508 -36.76 3.36 -9.22
N GLN A 509 -37.17 4.47 -9.83
CA GLN A 509 -36.33 5.21 -10.77
C GLN A 509 -35.22 5.96 -10.02
N ASP A 510 -33.96 5.71 -10.40
CA ASP A 510 -32.78 6.41 -9.92
C ASP A 510 -31.65 6.35 -10.97
N ASP A 511 -31.56 7.40 -11.79
CA ASP A 511 -30.65 7.50 -12.94
C ASP A 511 -29.17 7.59 -12.57
N GLU A 512 -28.84 7.85 -11.30
CA GLU A 512 -27.46 7.86 -10.82
C GLU A 512 -27.09 6.54 -10.13
N LEU A 513 -28.00 5.99 -9.32
CA LEU A 513 -27.70 4.81 -8.50
C LEU A 513 -27.67 3.51 -9.31
N ALA A 514 -28.66 3.26 -10.17
CA ALA A 514 -28.72 1.97 -10.90
C ALA A 514 -27.51 1.74 -11.83
N PRO A 515 -27.08 2.71 -12.65
CA PRO A 515 -25.89 2.52 -13.49
C PRO A 515 -24.61 2.33 -12.68
N ARG A 516 -24.50 3.00 -11.52
CA ARG A 516 -23.35 2.85 -10.61
C ARG A 516 -23.30 1.46 -9.99
N LEU A 517 -24.42 0.96 -9.44
CA LEU A 517 -24.49 -0.38 -8.86
C LEU A 517 -24.14 -1.47 -9.89
N TRP A 518 -24.57 -1.29 -11.14
CA TRP A 518 -24.17 -2.17 -12.25
C TRP A 518 -22.66 -2.16 -12.47
N ALA A 519 -22.05 -0.97 -12.54
CA ALA A 519 -20.61 -0.85 -12.75
C ALA A 519 -19.81 -1.39 -11.55
N GLU A 520 -20.28 -1.19 -10.31
CA GLU A 520 -19.67 -1.75 -9.10
C GLU A 520 -19.65 -3.29 -9.15
N LYS A 521 -20.77 -3.95 -9.51
CA LYS A 521 -20.80 -5.42 -9.65
C LYS A 521 -19.92 -5.93 -10.79
N LYS A 522 -19.92 -5.24 -11.94
CA LYS A 522 -19.04 -5.58 -13.07
C LYS A 522 -17.56 -5.46 -12.68
N ILE A 523 -17.17 -4.36 -12.04
CA ILE A 523 -15.80 -4.13 -11.56
C ILE A 523 -15.39 -5.20 -10.53
N SER A 524 -16.27 -5.54 -9.58
CA SER A 524 -16.01 -6.57 -8.58
C SER A 524 -15.63 -7.92 -9.20
N GLU A 525 -16.31 -8.31 -10.29
CA GLU A 525 -15.98 -9.54 -11.01
C GLU A 525 -14.69 -9.43 -11.83
N LEU A 526 -14.46 -8.29 -12.49
CA LEU A 526 -13.24 -8.05 -13.24
C LEU A 526 -11.99 -8.02 -12.34
N ASN A 527 -12.13 -7.57 -11.09
CA ASN A 527 -11.05 -7.52 -10.10
C ASN A 527 -10.47 -8.91 -9.75
N ILE A 528 -11.21 -10.00 -9.98
CA ILE A 528 -10.70 -11.37 -9.78
C ILE A 528 -9.46 -11.62 -10.65
N ASN A 529 -9.41 -11.04 -11.85
CA ASN A 529 -8.25 -11.04 -12.73
C ASN A 529 -7.86 -9.60 -13.06
N TYR A 530 -7.55 -8.82 -12.01
CA TYR A 530 -7.30 -7.39 -12.11
C TYR A 530 -6.30 -7.02 -13.21
N GLU A 531 -5.12 -7.65 -13.26
CA GLU A 531 -4.08 -7.34 -14.26
C GLU A 531 -4.58 -7.46 -15.70
N ARG A 532 -5.34 -8.51 -16.00
CA ARG A 532 -5.92 -8.71 -17.35
C ARG A 532 -6.99 -7.68 -17.70
N ASN A 533 -7.66 -7.14 -16.69
CA ASN A 533 -8.83 -6.28 -16.83
C ASN A 533 -8.56 -4.81 -16.48
N LYS A 534 -7.31 -4.43 -16.15
CA LYS A 534 -6.91 -3.11 -15.63
C LYS A 534 -7.51 -1.97 -16.44
N GLU A 535 -7.32 -1.98 -17.77
CA GLU A 535 -7.83 -0.92 -18.66
C GLU A 535 -9.36 -0.81 -18.65
N LEU A 536 -10.07 -1.94 -18.67
CA LEU A 536 -11.53 -1.96 -18.67
C LEU A 536 -12.09 -1.48 -17.32
N ILE A 537 -11.47 -1.89 -16.21
CA ILE A 537 -11.81 -1.42 -14.86
C ILE A 537 -11.60 0.08 -14.76
N THR A 538 -10.49 0.60 -15.29
CA THR A 538 -10.21 2.04 -15.35
C THR A 538 -11.26 2.80 -16.14
N ASP A 539 -11.65 2.33 -17.33
CA ASP A 539 -12.68 3.00 -18.14
C ASP A 539 -14.04 3.01 -17.43
N LEU A 540 -14.45 1.89 -16.83
CA LEU A 540 -15.67 1.82 -16.02
C LEU A 540 -15.62 2.78 -14.83
N GLY A 541 -14.49 2.81 -14.11
CA GLY A 541 -14.25 3.74 -13.01
C GLY A 541 -14.46 5.20 -13.42
N LYS A 542 -13.83 5.63 -14.52
CA LYS A 542 -13.98 6.99 -15.06
C LYS A 542 -15.42 7.27 -15.54
N ARG A 543 -16.06 6.30 -16.18
CA ARG A 543 -17.39 6.48 -16.79
C ARG A 543 -18.51 6.60 -15.76
N PHE A 544 -18.42 5.85 -14.65
CA PHE A 544 -19.46 5.76 -13.62
C PHE A 544 -19.09 6.44 -12.30
N SER A 545 -17.96 7.17 -12.28
CA SER A 545 -17.41 7.85 -11.11
C SER A 545 -17.17 6.91 -9.93
N ILE A 546 -16.49 5.78 -10.20
CA ILE A 546 -16.12 4.77 -9.19
C ILE A 546 -14.60 4.80 -8.99
N VAL A 547 -14.18 4.89 -7.73
CA VAL A 547 -12.77 4.71 -7.35
C VAL A 547 -12.45 3.22 -7.37
N THR A 548 -11.42 2.84 -8.11
CA THR A 548 -10.96 1.47 -8.32
C THR A 548 -9.49 1.35 -7.91
N LYS A 549 -8.91 0.14 -8.01
CA LYS A 549 -7.46 -0.06 -7.79
C LYS A 549 -6.58 0.85 -8.67
N ASN A 550 -7.04 1.21 -9.89
CA ASN A 550 -6.30 2.02 -10.86
C ASN A 550 -6.88 3.43 -11.12
N THR A 551 -7.86 3.87 -10.33
CA THR A 551 -8.45 5.21 -10.48
C THR A 551 -8.45 5.97 -9.17
N THR A 552 -8.45 7.29 -9.27
CA THR A 552 -8.43 8.23 -8.13
C THR A 552 -9.46 9.33 -8.35
N LEU A 553 -10.01 9.88 -7.25
CA LEU A 553 -10.79 11.12 -7.31
C LEU A 553 -9.84 12.31 -7.13
N LEU A 554 -9.82 13.21 -8.10
CA LEU A 554 -8.98 14.41 -8.11
C LEU A 554 -9.85 15.66 -8.03
N VAL A 555 -9.49 16.58 -7.14
CA VAL A 555 -10.04 17.94 -7.07
C VAL A 555 -8.90 18.90 -7.39
N LEU A 556 -9.03 19.66 -8.49
CA LEU A 556 -8.14 20.77 -8.82
C LEU A 556 -8.85 22.11 -8.62
N ASP A 557 -8.06 23.17 -8.39
CA ASP A 557 -8.58 24.52 -8.16
C ASP A 557 -9.03 25.18 -9.48
N ARG A 558 -8.10 25.44 -10.39
CA ARG A 558 -8.35 26.29 -11.56
C ARG A 558 -8.63 25.45 -12.80
N VAL A 559 -9.39 25.99 -13.74
CA VAL A 559 -9.72 25.30 -15.01
C VAL A 559 -8.46 25.03 -15.84
N GLU A 560 -7.45 25.90 -15.74
CA GLU A 560 -6.18 25.79 -16.43
C GLU A 560 -5.42 24.55 -15.98
N ASP A 561 -5.52 24.17 -14.70
CA ASP A 561 -4.87 22.97 -14.15
C ASP A 561 -5.50 21.70 -14.75
N TYR A 562 -6.82 21.70 -14.99
CA TYR A 562 -7.49 20.62 -15.73
C TYR A 562 -7.03 20.56 -17.19
N VAL A 563 -6.85 21.71 -17.85
CA VAL A 563 -6.39 21.78 -19.25
C VAL A 563 -4.93 21.33 -19.39
N GLU A 564 -4.07 21.76 -18.47
CA GLU A 564 -2.65 21.39 -18.41
C GLU A 564 -2.47 19.88 -18.35
N HIS A 565 -3.26 19.20 -17.53
CA HIS A 565 -3.19 17.75 -17.40
C HIS A 565 -4.20 17.01 -18.31
N GLU A 566 -4.96 17.70 -19.17
CA GLU A 566 -5.99 17.08 -20.02
C GLU A 566 -7.00 16.21 -19.23
N ILE A 567 -7.41 16.72 -18.08
CA ILE A 567 -8.39 16.08 -17.20
C ILE A 567 -9.74 16.74 -17.45
N TYR A 568 -10.77 15.94 -17.75
CA TYR A 568 -12.12 16.45 -17.93
C TYR A 568 -12.67 16.98 -16.59
N PRO A 569 -13.10 18.25 -16.49
CA PRO A 569 -13.39 18.87 -15.21
C PRO A 569 -14.84 18.63 -14.74
N PRO A 570 -15.19 19.06 -13.50
CA PRO A 570 -16.57 19.13 -13.03
C PRO A 570 -17.49 19.93 -13.96
N LYS A 571 -18.81 19.64 -13.88
CA LYS A 571 -19.85 20.18 -14.78
C LYS A 571 -19.82 21.71 -14.92
N ASP A 572 -19.50 22.43 -13.85
CA ASP A 572 -19.47 23.90 -13.83
C ASP A 572 -18.27 24.50 -14.58
N LEU A 573 -17.20 23.74 -14.84
CA LEU A 573 -16.00 24.21 -15.53
C LEU A 573 -15.89 23.74 -16.99
N VAL A 574 -16.77 22.82 -17.43
CA VAL A 574 -16.71 22.20 -18.78
C VAL A 574 -16.68 23.23 -19.91
N GLN A 575 -17.49 24.29 -19.81
CA GLN A 575 -17.59 25.31 -20.87
C GLN A 575 -16.29 26.08 -21.05
N GLU A 576 -15.59 26.39 -19.96
CA GLU A 576 -14.33 27.12 -20.00
C GLU A 576 -13.17 26.21 -20.43
N TYR A 577 -13.13 24.99 -19.89
CA TYR A 577 -12.17 23.96 -20.28
C TYR A 577 -12.19 23.68 -21.79
N THR A 578 -13.38 23.54 -22.37
CA THR A 578 -13.53 23.24 -23.81
C THR A 578 -12.90 24.34 -24.67
N LYS A 579 -12.98 25.61 -24.25
CA LYS A 579 -12.34 26.72 -24.97
C LYS A 579 -10.82 26.68 -24.91
N LEU A 580 -10.27 26.30 -23.76
CA LEU A 580 -8.83 26.31 -23.49
C LEU A 580 -8.12 25.09 -24.10
N ILE A 581 -8.76 23.91 -24.05
CA ILE A 581 -8.18 22.67 -24.57
C ILE A 581 -8.04 22.70 -26.11
N GLU A 582 -8.97 23.34 -26.82
CA GLU A 582 -8.89 23.53 -28.28
C GLU A 582 -7.68 24.39 -28.72
N ALA A 583 -7.24 25.32 -27.87
CA ALA A 583 -6.03 26.11 -28.11
C ALA A 583 -4.76 25.27 -27.90
N LYS A 584 -4.72 24.48 -26.81
CA LYS A 584 -3.61 23.59 -26.46
C LYS A 584 -3.38 22.47 -27.49
N GLN A 585 -4.45 21.85 -27.99
CA GLN A 585 -4.37 20.76 -28.96
C GLN A 585 -3.76 21.17 -30.32
N LYS A 586 -3.72 22.48 -30.63
CA LYS A 586 -3.03 22.99 -31.83
C LYS A 586 -1.51 23.10 -31.67
N GLU A 587 -1.00 22.99 -30.44
CA GLU A 587 0.43 23.11 -30.09
C GLU A 587 1.10 21.73 -29.87
N LEU A 588 0.32 20.73 -29.43
CA LEU A 588 0.77 19.39 -29.00
C LEU A 588 1.13 18.39 -30.12
N ALA A 589 1.08 18.75 -31.39
CA ALA A 589 1.37 17.83 -32.51
C ALA A 589 2.87 17.69 -32.86
N THR A 590 3.76 18.34 -32.10
CA THR A 590 5.20 18.48 -32.42
C THR A 590 6.12 17.74 -31.44
N THR A 591 5.63 17.36 -30.26
CA THR A 591 6.45 17.06 -29.06
C THR A 591 7.06 15.64 -29.01
N GLU A 592 6.40 14.61 -29.55
CA GLU A 592 6.94 13.23 -29.48
C GLU A 592 8.16 12.99 -30.37
N LYS A 593 8.21 13.63 -31.55
CA LYS A 593 9.36 13.55 -32.46
C LYS A 593 10.56 14.31 -31.92
N GLU A 594 10.31 15.49 -31.34
CA GLU A 594 11.33 16.35 -30.72
C GLU A 594 12.01 15.65 -29.54
N LYS A 595 11.26 14.88 -28.73
CA LYS A 595 11.82 14.12 -27.60
C LYS A 595 12.80 13.03 -28.06
N MET A 596 12.40 12.15 -28.98
CA MET A 596 13.30 11.09 -29.44
C MET A 596 14.53 11.65 -30.14
N GLU A 597 14.41 12.78 -30.83
CA GLU A 597 15.56 13.53 -31.37
C GLU A 597 16.47 14.07 -30.27
N MET A 598 15.91 14.62 -29.19
CA MET A 598 16.67 15.05 -28.00
C MET A 598 17.42 13.87 -27.36
N VAL A 599 16.78 12.72 -27.17
CA VAL A 599 17.42 11.52 -26.61
C VAL A 599 18.59 11.07 -27.50
N ARG A 600 18.38 10.99 -28.82
CA ARG A 600 19.47 10.65 -29.77
C ARG A 600 20.61 11.65 -29.70
N SER A 601 20.31 12.95 -29.66
CA SER A 601 21.32 14.02 -29.56
C SER A 601 22.14 13.93 -28.27
N ASN A 602 21.47 13.69 -27.14
CA ASN A 602 22.11 13.51 -25.84
C ASN A 602 23.00 12.25 -25.80
N TRP A 603 22.54 11.15 -26.40
CA TRP A 603 23.32 9.92 -26.52
C TRP A 603 24.53 10.09 -27.45
N GLN A 604 24.35 10.77 -28.58
CA GLN A 604 25.42 11.10 -29.50
C GLN A 604 26.50 11.97 -28.83
N SER A 605 26.10 12.94 -28.00
CA SER A 605 27.03 13.74 -27.20
C SER A 605 27.86 12.87 -26.24
N ARG A 606 27.24 11.85 -25.62
CA ARG A 606 27.94 10.87 -24.77
C ARG A 606 28.90 9.99 -25.57
N ILE A 607 28.54 9.59 -26.80
CA ILE A 607 29.43 8.88 -27.72
C ILE A 607 30.64 9.75 -28.10
N GLU A 608 30.44 11.04 -28.35
CA GLU A 608 31.51 11.98 -28.69
C GLU A 608 32.48 12.19 -27.54
N TRP A 609 31.97 12.39 -26.32
CA TRP A 609 32.80 12.39 -25.10
C TRP A 609 33.62 11.10 -25.00
N TRP A 610 32.99 9.94 -25.21
CA TRP A 610 33.70 8.66 -25.14
C TRP A 610 34.76 8.52 -26.24
N ASN A 611 34.55 9.08 -27.44
CA ASN A 611 35.54 9.06 -28.51
C ASN A 611 36.70 10.05 -28.29
N LYS A 612 36.55 11.06 -27.42
CA LYS A 612 37.57 12.07 -27.14
C LYS A 612 38.81 11.45 -26.49
N GLU A 613 40.00 11.90 -26.92
CA GLU A 613 41.26 11.61 -26.24
C GLU A 613 41.61 12.75 -25.28
N PHE A 614 41.70 12.43 -23.98
CA PHE A 614 42.07 13.37 -22.93
C PHE A 614 43.59 13.34 -22.74
N LYS A 615 44.25 14.50 -22.87
CA LYS A 615 45.69 14.63 -22.69
C LYS A 615 45.99 14.85 -21.21
N ILE A 616 46.70 13.91 -20.60
CA ILE A 616 47.13 14.00 -19.21
C ILE A 616 48.46 14.75 -19.18
N ASP A 617 48.41 16.04 -18.91
CA ASP A 617 49.62 16.82 -18.63
C ASP A 617 50.22 16.37 -17.27
N PRO A 618 51.54 16.42 -17.08
CA PRO A 618 52.17 16.04 -15.82
C PRO A 618 51.63 16.90 -14.66
N PRO A 619 51.51 16.34 -13.44
CA PRO A 619 50.83 16.99 -12.33
C PRO A 619 51.47 18.35 -12.02
N LYS A 620 50.69 19.43 -12.19
CA LYS A 620 51.08 20.75 -11.68
C LYS A 620 50.98 20.70 -10.16
N LYS A 621 52.01 21.18 -9.46
CA LYS A 621 52.03 21.35 -8.00
C LYS A 621 50.75 22.05 -7.54
N GLU A 622 50.17 21.56 -6.44
CA GLU A 622 48.95 22.05 -5.78
C GLU A 622 48.76 23.56 -5.96
N LYS A 623 47.68 23.92 -6.65
CA LYS A 623 47.01 25.19 -6.41
C LYS A 623 45.81 24.86 -5.54
N ASP A 624 45.67 25.55 -4.41
CA ASP A 624 44.39 25.64 -3.71
C ASP A 624 43.33 26.06 -4.73
N SER A 625 42.53 25.10 -5.18
CA SER A 625 41.39 25.35 -6.05
C SER A 625 40.27 25.90 -5.18
N THR A 626 40.14 27.22 -5.16
CA THR A 626 38.99 27.91 -4.58
C THR A 626 37.79 27.75 -5.52
N TYR A 627 36.82 26.96 -5.11
CA TYR A 627 35.53 26.83 -5.79
C TYR A 627 34.54 27.81 -5.14
N ASN A 628 33.91 28.66 -5.95
CA ASN A 628 32.79 29.48 -5.49
C ASN A 628 31.52 28.62 -5.56
N VAL A 629 30.92 28.31 -4.42
CA VAL A 629 29.60 27.65 -4.36
C VAL A 629 28.55 28.72 -4.11
N THR A 630 27.58 28.84 -5.02
CA THR A 630 26.41 29.69 -4.82
C THR A 630 25.38 28.89 -4.02
N VAL A 631 25.06 29.33 -2.80
CA VAL A 631 24.02 28.71 -1.98
C VAL A 631 22.72 29.46 -2.18
N THR A 632 21.72 28.83 -2.80
CA THR A 632 20.35 29.34 -2.88
C THR A 632 19.55 28.86 -1.68
N ASP A 633 18.82 29.77 -1.02
CA ASP A 633 17.87 29.40 0.01
C ASP A 633 16.54 28.91 -0.59
N ALA A 634 15.67 28.36 0.26
CA ALA A 634 14.36 27.80 -0.14
C ALA A 634 13.38 28.81 -0.76
N ASN A 635 13.75 30.09 -0.86
CA ASN A 635 12.93 31.16 -1.45
C ASN A 635 13.54 31.77 -2.72
N GLY A 636 14.62 31.21 -3.26
CA GLY A 636 15.23 31.67 -4.51
C GLY A 636 15.93 33.03 -4.41
N ALA A 637 16.28 33.49 -3.21
CA ALA A 637 17.07 34.71 -3.04
C ALA A 637 18.57 34.39 -3.12
N SER A 638 19.26 34.98 -4.10
CA SER A 638 20.73 34.91 -4.20
C SER A 638 21.36 35.74 -3.10
N MET A 639 22.05 35.09 -2.16
CA MET A 639 22.90 35.76 -1.20
C MET A 639 24.35 35.68 -1.69
N ASP A 640 24.93 36.82 -2.09
CA ASP A 640 26.35 36.91 -2.43
C ASP A 640 27.20 36.71 -1.17
N SER A 641 27.53 35.47 -0.84
CA SER A 641 28.51 35.14 0.19
C SER A 641 29.69 34.36 -0.42
N ILE A 642 30.85 35.00 -0.46
CA ILE A 642 32.10 34.38 -0.89
C ILE A 642 32.52 33.38 0.19
N THR A 643 32.37 32.07 -0.08
CA THR A 643 32.86 31.01 0.80
C THR A 643 34.10 30.39 0.17
N THR A 644 35.26 30.55 0.82
CA THR A 644 36.53 29.95 0.41
C THR A 644 36.65 28.55 1.01
N ILE A 645 36.66 27.51 0.18
CA ILE A 645 36.89 26.13 0.64
C ILE A 645 38.40 25.88 0.67
N THR A 646 38.98 25.84 1.88
CA THR A 646 40.31 25.26 2.13
C THR A 646 40.17 24.17 3.19
N GLY A 647 40.81 23.02 2.97
CA GLY A 647 40.66 21.83 3.80
C GLY A 647 40.91 22.09 5.29
N GLY A 648 39.86 22.05 6.11
CA GLY A 648 39.95 22.06 7.57
C GLY A 648 38.72 22.70 8.25
N THR A 649 37.98 21.88 8.99
CA THR A 649 36.98 22.20 10.04
C THR A 649 36.05 23.42 9.85
N TYR A 650 34.74 23.13 9.73
CA TYR A 650 33.66 24.12 9.81
C TYR A 650 33.56 24.73 11.22
N THR A 651 33.59 26.06 11.33
CA THR A 651 33.09 26.79 12.51
C THR A 651 32.05 27.82 12.05
N TYR A 652 30.80 27.66 12.49
CA TYR A 652 29.75 28.65 12.29
C TYR A 652 29.93 29.79 13.30
N SER A 653 30.22 31.00 12.82
CA SER A 653 30.04 32.24 13.58
C SER A 653 28.73 32.91 13.15
N HIS A 654 27.70 32.80 13.99
CA HIS A 654 26.48 33.60 13.85
C HIS A 654 26.77 35.05 14.26
N SER A 655 26.73 35.99 13.33
CA SER A 655 26.50 37.40 13.64
C SER A 655 24.98 37.65 13.71
N VAL A 656 24.45 37.65 14.93
CA VAL A 656 23.07 38.03 15.21
C VAL A 656 22.89 39.52 14.96
N VAL A 657 22.13 39.89 13.93
CA VAL A 657 21.54 41.24 13.83
C VAL A 657 20.26 41.22 14.66
N ASN A 658 20.35 41.80 15.86
CA ASN A 658 19.23 42.03 16.77
C ASN A 658 18.26 43.05 16.14
N ASN A 659 17.04 42.62 15.83
CA ASN A 659 15.87 43.48 15.95
C ASN A 659 14.98 42.90 17.05
N ALA A 660 15.02 43.56 18.19
CA ALA A 660 14.32 43.18 19.41
C ALA A 660 12.83 43.55 19.34
N SER A 661 11.98 42.61 19.77
CA SER A 661 10.79 42.92 20.59
C SER A 661 10.31 41.65 21.34
N GLU A 662 10.86 41.53 22.55
CA GLU A 662 10.26 41.11 23.84
C GLU A 662 9.59 39.73 24.10
N HIS A 663 10.28 38.99 24.99
CA HIS A 663 9.83 38.13 26.12
C HIS A 663 9.08 36.81 25.80
N ASN A 664 9.39 35.63 26.37
CA ASN A 664 10.16 35.22 27.56
C ASN A 664 10.56 33.74 27.40
N ALA A 665 11.83 33.38 27.63
CA ALA A 665 12.24 31.98 27.82
C ALA A 665 13.19 31.84 29.03
N MET A 666 12.89 30.81 29.83
CA MET A 666 13.38 30.54 31.17
C MET A 666 14.72 29.79 31.13
N ILE A 667 15.67 30.24 31.95
CA ILE A 667 17.02 29.70 32.15
C ILE A 667 16.97 28.42 33.01
N ILE A 668 17.72 27.37 32.63
CA ILE A 668 18.37 26.43 33.57
C ILE A 668 19.77 26.06 33.04
N GLU A 669 20.74 26.08 33.95
CA GLU A 669 22.20 26.04 33.76
C GLU A 669 22.84 24.64 33.65
N ARG A 670 24.03 24.66 33.02
CA ARG A 670 25.29 23.87 33.10
C ARG A 670 25.40 22.61 33.98
N ASP A 671 26.25 21.67 33.51
CA ASP A 671 27.45 21.23 34.25
C ASP A 671 28.55 20.57 33.39
N GLU A 672 29.77 20.56 33.95
CA GLU A 672 31.12 20.54 33.34
C GLU A 672 31.89 19.19 33.33
N MET A 673 32.92 19.12 32.45
CA MET A 673 34.26 18.43 32.51
C MET A 673 34.33 16.89 32.66
N VAL A 674 35.28 16.15 32.02
CA VAL A 674 36.72 16.03 32.37
C VAL A 674 37.54 15.43 31.20
N VAL A 675 38.74 15.98 30.98
CA VAL A 675 39.82 15.49 30.11
C VAL A 675 40.84 14.70 30.94
N LEU A 676 41.38 13.59 30.42
CA LEU A 676 42.58 12.94 30.94
C LEU A 676 43.55 12.60 29.80
N ASP A 677 44.76 13.08 29.96
CA ASP A 677 45.94 13.00 29.08
C ASP A 677 46.91 11.93 29.63
N ALA A 678 47.64 11.22 28.76
CA ALA A 678 48.84 10.47 29.16
C ALA A 678 49.76 10.15 27.96
N GLN A 679 51.00 10.63 28.08
CA GLN A 679 52.09 10.58 27.11
C GLN A 679 52.95 9.29 27.17
N ASN A 680 53.46 8.93 26.00
CA ASN A 680 54.70 8.25 25.59
C ASN A 680 55.68 7.61 26.61
N GLY A 681 56.17 6.42 26.21
CA GLY A 681 57.47 5.85 26.60
C GLY A 681 58.19 5.23 25.39
N ILE A 682 59.46 5.59 25.20
CA ILE A 682 60.39 5.21 24.11
C ILE A 682 61.19 3.96 24.49
N SER A 683 61.56 3.13 23.51
CA SER A 683 62.79 2.29 23.53
C SER A 683 63.17 1.82 22.12
N VAL A 684 64.44 1.99 21.75
CA VAL A 684 65.08 1.60 20.48
C VAL A 684 66.17 0.56 20.80
N GLY A 685 66.40 -0.42 19.90
CA GLY A 685 67.52 -1.35 19.97
C GLY A 685 67.87 -2.00 18.61
N ASP A 686 69.15 -1.91 18.26
CA ASP A 686 69.86 -2.20 17.00
C ASP A 686 69.86 -3.64 16.41
N GLY A 687 70.27 -3.76 15.12
CA GLY A 687 71.38 -4.67 14.76
C GLY A 687 71.20 -5.80 13.71
N VAL A 688 71.31 -5.45 12.42
CA VAL A 688 71.98 -6.11 11.25
C VAL A 688 72.57 -7.55 11.36
N ASP A 689 72.20 -8.50 10.46
CA ASP A 689 72.98 -9.01 9.28
C ASP A 689 72.58 -10.43 8.75
N GLY A 690 72.52 -10.61 7.41
CA GLY A 690 73.11 -11.78 6.69
C GLY A 690 72.35 -13.09 6.29
N ARG A 691 71.52 -13.06 5.22
CA ARG A 691 71.49 -13.92 3.95
C ARG A 691 71.51 -15.50 3.98
N PRO A 692 71.11 -16.25 2.91
CA PRO A 692 70.19 -16.01 1.75
C PRO A 692 69.33 -17.23 1.25
N LEU A 693 68.58 -17.04 0.13
CA LEU A 693 68.05 -18.04 -0.86
C LEU A 693 66.86 -18.94 -0.40
N VAL A 694 65.74 -19.21 -1.09
CA VAL A 694 65.23 -19.12 -2.47
C VAL A 694 63.70 -19.15 -2.33
N GLU A 695 62.90 -18.41 -3.10
CA GLU A 695 61.60 -18.95 -3.54
C GLU A 695 61.02 -18.27 -4.79
N GLN A 696 60.20 -19.04 -5.48
CA GLN A 696 59.95 -19.01 -6.91
C GLN A 696 58.99 -17.90 -7.34
N ASN A 697 59.19 -17.43 -8.57
CA ASN A 697 58.21 -16.65 -9.32
C ASN A 697 56.83 -17.34 -9.31
N LYS A 698 55.87 -16.73 -8.63
CA LYS A 698 54.45 -16.78 -9.01
C LYS A 698 54.05 -15.38 -9.46
N VAL A 699 53.65 -15.30 -10.72
CA VAL A 699 52.96 -14.13 -11.28
C VAL A 699 51.67 -13.96 -10.47
N SER A 700 51.61 -12.92 -9.64
CA SER A 700 50.43 -12.53 -8.89
C SER A 700 49.52 -11.73 -9.81
N GLU A 701 48.30 -12.22 -10.00
CA GLU A 701 47.19 -11.41 -10.49
C GLU A 701 47.03 -10.17 -9.58
N THR A 702 46.86 -9.01 -10.20
CA THR A 702 46.68 -7.71 -9.57
C THR A 702 45.29 -7.62 -8.94
N THR A 703 45.21 -7.67 -7.60
CA THR A 703 43.96 -7.48 -6.86
C THR A 703 43.82 -6.03 -6.40
N LYS A 704 42.98 -5.27 -7.11
CA LYS A 704 42.41 -3.98 -6.64
C LYS A 704 41.77 -4.20 -5.25
N LYS A 705 42.07 -3.36 -4.26
CA LYS A 705 41.59 -3.48 -2.87
C LYS A 705 40.72 -2.26 -2.53
N ILE A 706 39.52 -2.50 -2.01
CA ILE A 706 38.57 -1.46 -1.58
C ILE A 706 38.40 -1.59 -0.06
N GLU A 707 38.51 -0.47 0.67
CA GLU A 707 38.28 -0.41 2.11
C GLU A 707 36.85 0.10 2.36
N ILE A 708 35.96 -0.78 2.82
CA ILE A 708 34.54 -0.47 3.07
C ILE A 708 34.28 -0.38 4.57
N LYS A 709 33.51 0.64 4.99
CA LYS A 709 32.95 0.74 6.35
C LYS A 709 31.50 0.24 6.33
N GLU A 710 31.26 -0.98 6.79
CA GLU A 710 29.90 -1.51 6.91
C GLU A 710 29.14 -0.75 8.02
N TRP A 711 28.03 -0.11 7.66
CA TRP A 711 27.19 0.63 8.61
C TRP A 711 26.46 -0.34 9.54
N GLN A 712 26.47 -0.06 10.85
CA GLN A 712 25.83 -0.90 11.87
C GLN A 712 24.97 -0.02 12.79
N PRO A 713 23.73 -0.42 13.12
CA PRO A 713 22.84 0.41 13.93
C PRO A 713 23.27 0.44 15.41
N GLU A 714 23.38 1.63 16.00
CA GLU A 714 23.84 1.83 17.39
C GLU A 714 22.75 2.37 18.34
N ASN A 715 21.47 2.29 17.94
CA ASN A 715 20.36 2.58 18.85
C ASN A 715 20.25 1.55 19.98
N GLU A 716 19.55 1.91 21.06
CA GLU A 716 19.46 1.08 22.27
C GLU A 716 18.85 -0.30 21.98
N GLU A 717 17.84 -0.37 21.10
CA GLU A 717 17.21 -1.63 20.68
C GLU A 717 18.21 -2.55 19.96
N SER A 718 19.03 -1.99 19.06
CA SER A 718 20.07 -2.72 18.34
C SER A 718 21.16 -3.22 19.27
N LYS A 719 21.57 -2.43 20.27
CA LYS A 719 22.53 -2.87 21.29
C LYS A 719 22.01 -4.06 22.09
N ILE A 720 20.71 -4.08 22.41
CA ILE A 720 20.07 -5.21 23.09
C ILE A 720 20.10 -6.45 22.19
N LEU A 721 19.65 -6.35 20.94
CA LEU A 721 19.61 -7.48 20.01
C LEU A 721 21.01 -8.01 19.65
N LYS A 722 22.01 -7.14 19.51
CA LYS A 722 23.41 -7.54 19.26
C LYS A 722 23.97 -8.41 20.39
N LYS A 723 23.61 -8.15 21.65
CA LYS A 723 24.04 -8.93 22.82
C LYS A 723 23.39 -10.32 22.92
N GLU A 724 22.23 -10.51 22.30
CA GLU A 724 21.53 -11.80 22.31
C GLU A 724 22.24 -12.86 21.48
N SER A 725 22.05 -14.13 21.88
CA SER A 725 22.51 -15.27 21.10
C SER A 725 21.73 -15.39 19.79
N ALA A 726 22.30 -16.04 18.77
CA ALA A 726 21.59 -16.29 17.52
C ALA A 726 20.23 -16.99 17.74
N THR A 727 20.14 -17.92 18.70
CA THR A 727 18.91 -18.68 19.01
C THR A 727 17.84 -17.87 19.74
N THR A 728 18.23 -16.94 20.63
CA THR A 728 17.30 -16.13 21.44
C THR A 728 16.95 -14.78 20.81
N CYS A 729 17.72 -14.32 19.82
CA CYS A 729 17.59 -13.01 19.21
C CYS A 729 16.18 -12.74 18.65
N TYR A 730 15.56 -13.71 17.97
CA TYR A 730 14.22 -13.52 17.40
C TYR A 730 13.15 -13.38 18.48
N GLN A 731 13.22 -14.17 19.55
CA GLN A 731 12.32 -14.03 20.69
C GLN A 731 12.47 -12.65 21.33
N LYS A 732 13.72 -12.17 21.49
CA LYS A 732 13.98 -10.83 22.02
C LYS A 732 13.45 -9.73 21.11
N TYR A 733 13.56 -9.89 19.79
CA TYR A 733 12.94 -9.01 18.81
C TYR A 733 11.43 -8.94 19.01
N LEU A 734 10.74 -10.09 19.11
CA LEU A 734 9.29 -10.12 19.31
C LEU A 734 8.85 -9.42 20.60
N GLU A 735 9.63 -9.51 21.68
CA GLU A 735 9.39 -8.76 22.91
C GLU A 735 9.47 -7.24 22.67
N LEU A 736 10.52 -6.79 21.98
CA LEU A 736 10.75 -5.38 21.68
C LEU A 736 9.74 -4.81 20.67
N ASP A 737 9.23 -5.60 19.72
CA ASP A 737 8.23 -5.17 18.72
C ASP A 737 6.93 -4.67 19.38
N THR A 738 6.57 -5.20 20.55
CA THR A 738 5.38 -4.76 21.29
C THR A 738 5.45 -3.30 21.76
N ILE A 739 6.66 -2.75 21.88
CA ILE A 739 6.92 -1.39 22.36
C ILE A 739 7.35 -0.49 21.19
N HIS A 740 8.24 -1.00 20.35
CA HIS A 740 8.99 -0.25 19.35
C HIS A 740 8.53 -0.45 17.92
N GLY A 741 7.63 -1.42 17.70
CA GLY A 741 7.10 -1.76 16.39
C GLY A 741 6.30 -0.65 15.74
N GLY A 742 6.11 -0.77 14.42
CA GLY A 742 5.47 0.24 13.57
C GLY A 742 6.43 1.28 12.99
N ARG A 743 7.74 1.19 13.27
CA ARG A 743 8.78 2.06 12.72
C ARG A 743 9.58 1.33 11.64
N PRO A 744 9.72 1.85 10.41
CA PRO A 744 10.50 1.20 9.35
C PRO A 744 11.95 0.89 9.77
N THR A 745 12.62 1.87 10.39
CA THR A 745 14.01 1.74 10.88
C THR A 745 14.19 0.60 11.87
N TYR A 746 13.22 0.35 12.74
CA TYR A 746 13.29 -0.73 13.72
C TYR A 746 13.31 -2.12 13.06
N TYR A 747 12.44 -2.37 12.06
CA TYR A 747 12.44 -3.64 11.33
C TYR A 747 13.70 -3.84 10.51
N TYR A 748 14.14 -2.79 9.82
CA TYR A 748 15.37 -2.83 9.02
C TYR A 748 16.57 -3.23 9.89
N ASP A 749 16.76 -2.56 11.02
CA ASP A 749 17.90 -2.77 11.92
C ASP A 749 17.82 -4.16 12.56
N ALA A 750 16.65 -4.56 13.08
CA ALA A 750 16.44 -5.87 13.70
C ALA A 750 16.65 -7.03 12.70
N ALA A 751 16.15 -6.89 11.48
CA ALA A 751 16.33 -7.87 10.42
C ALA A 751 17.81 -8.01 10.04
N SER A 752 18.54 -6.90 9.92
CA SER A 752 19.98 -6.90 9.64
C SER A 752 20.78 -7.61 10.73
N ILE A 753 20.44 -7.40 12.00
CA ILE A 753 21.09 -8.09 13.12
C ILE A 753 20.80 -9.60 13.07
N LEU A 754 19.56 -10.01 12.84
CA LEU A 754 19.20 -11.42 12.68
C LEU A 754 19.94 -12.07 11.50
N TYR A 755 20.05 -11.36 10.38
CA TYR A 755 20.78 -11.81 9.19
C TYR A 755 22.26 -12.03 9.49
N SER A 756 22.92 -11.07 10.14
CA SER A 756 24.33 -11.17 10.55
C SER A 756 24.60 -12.34 11.52
N LYS A 757 23.58 -12.76 12.28
CA LYS A 757 23.63 -13.93 13.19
C LYS A 757 23.26 -15.26 12.49
N GLY A 758 23.09 -15.26 11.16
CA GLY A 758 22.76 -16.44 10.36
C GLY A 758 21.29 -16.86 10.42
N ARG A 759 20.39 -16.06 11.00
CA ARG A 759 18.96 -16.35 11.11
C ARG A 759 18.19 -15.84 9.87
N LYS A 760 18.59 -16.30 8.69
CA LYS A 760 18.12 -15.76 7.40
C LYS A 760 16.58 -15.73 7.25
N ASN A 761 15.89 -16.85 7.51
CA ASN A 761 14.43 -16.92 7.33
C ASN A 761 13.67 -15.96 8.26
N GLU A 762 14.15 -15.79 9.49
CA GLU A 762 13.56 -14.83 10.42
C GLU A 762 13.92 -13.40 10.06
N ALA A 763 15.15 -13.14 9.59
CA ALA A 763 15.51 -11.83 9.09
C ALA A 763 14.60 -11.40 7.92
N LEU A 764 14.33 -12.30 6.97
CA LEU A 764 13.39 -12.04 5.87
C LEU A 764 11.97 -11.79 6.39
N ARG A 765 11.51 -12.57 7.38
CA ARG A 765 10.22 -12.35 8.04
C ARG A 765 10.15 -10.98 8.69
N VAL A 766 11.13 -10.61 9.50
CA VAL A 766 11.19 -9.31 10.17
C VAL A 766 11.23 -8.18 9.15
N LEU A 767 12.08 -8.27 8.13
CA LEU A 767 12.20 -7.27 7.08
C LEU A 767 10.87 -7.07 6.32
N SER A 768 10.16 -8.17 6.05
CA SER A 768 8.89 -8.12 5.32
C SER A 768 7.79 -7.32 6.03
N ASN A 769 7.89 -7.07 7.35
CA ASN A 769 6.98 -6.15 8.04
C ASN A 769 6.99 -4.73 7.41
N LEU A 770 8.05 -4.33 6.71
CA LEU A 770 8.07 -3.07 5.96
C LEU A 770 6.91 -2.99 4.96
N ALA A 771 6.53 -4.09 4.29
CA ALA A 771 5.40 -4.11 3.36
C ALA A 771 4.03 -4.01 4.06
N GLU A 772 3.99 -4.23 5.38
CA GLU A 772 2.80 -4.12 6.23
C GLU A 772 2.68 -2.73 6.88
N LEU A 773 3.72 -1.89 6.78
CA LEU A 773 3.70 -0.53 7.30
C LEU A 773 3.08 0.41 6.26
N GLU A 774 2.00 1.10 6.65
CA GLU A 774 1.28 2.03 5.78
C GLU A 774 1.09 1.46 4.37
N LEU A 775 0.23 0.44 4.25
CA LEU A 775 -0.02 -0.28 2.99
C LEU A 775 -0.01 0.68 1.78
N GLU A 776 0.76 0.31 0.74
CA GLU A 776 1.04 1.13 -0.45
C GLU A 776 1.99 2.34 -0.23
N ASN A 777 2.85 2.31 0.79
CA ASN A 777 3.95 3.28 0.92
C ASN A 777 5.18 2.86 0.07
N HIS A 778 5.24 3.38 -1.16
CA HIS A 778 6.34 3.11 -2.10
C HIS A 778 7.75 3.40 -1.54
N GLU A 779 7.95 4.43 -0.71
CA GLU A 779 9.27 4.71 -0.11
C GLU A 779 9.69 3.58 0.84
N VAL A 780 8.78 3.11 1.69
CA VAL A 780 9.03 1.98 2.61
C VAL A 780 9.25 0.68 1.82
N LEU A 781 8.49 0.45 0.76
CA LEU A 781 8.66 -0.70 -0.11
C LEU A 781 10.00 -0.64 -0.86
N LYS A 782 10.48 0.55 -1.25
CA LYS A 782 11.79 0.72 -1.87
C LYS A 782 12.92 0.34 -0.90
N VAL A 783 12.79 0.68 0.39
CA VAL A 783 13.71 0.22 1.45
C VAL A 783 13.72 -1.31 1.55
N LEU A 784 12.54 -1.95 1.53
CA LEU A 784 12.42 -3.41 1.52
C LEU A 784 13.10 -4.02 0.29
N ALA A 785 12.78 -3.53 -0.91
CA ALA A 785 13.31 -4.05 -2.17
C ALA A 785 14.84 -3.93 -2.23
N ASN A 786 15.39 -2.76 -1.90
CA ASN A 786 16.83 -2.53 -1.88
C ASN A 786 17.55 -3.49 -0.91
N LYS A 787 16.96 -3.76 0.26
CA LYS A 787 17.54 -4.69 1.23
C LYS A 787 17.46 -6.15 0.78
N LEU A 788 16.38 -6.54 0.09
CA LEU A 788 16.28 -7.86 -0.55
C LEU A 788 17.33 -8.03 -1.65
N MET A 789 17.56 -6.99 -2.46
CA MET A 789 18.63 -6.97 -3.47
C MET A 789 20.02 -7.16 -2.84
N GLU A 790 20.30 -6.44 -1.75
CA GLU A 790 21.56 -6.58 -0.99
C GLU A 790 21.78 -8.02 -0.49
N TRP A 791 20.72 -8.70 -0.04
CA TRP A 791 20.78 -10.08 0.42
C TRP A 791 20.72 -11.15 -0.69
N GLY A 792 20.64 -10.72 -1.96
CA GLY A 792 20.54 -11.62 -3.11
C GLY A 792 19.17 -12.30 -3.25
N GLU A 793 18.13 -11.79 -2.59
CA GLU A 793 16.75 -12.28 -2.68
C GLU A 793 16.01 -11.65 -3.88
N PHE A 794 16.58 -11.84 -5.08
CA PHE A 794 16.17 -11.12 -6.29
C PHE A 794 14.70 -11.34 -6.68
N GLU A 795 14.19 -12.57 -6.60
CA GLU A 795 12.78 -12.88 -6.90
C GLU A 795 11.81 -12.11 -5.99
N SER A 796 12.12 -12.03 -4.69
CA SER A 796 11.31 -11.26 -3.73
C SER A 796 11.43 -9.76 -4.02
N ALA A 797 12.62 -9.27 -4.34
CA ALA A 797 12.84 -7.87 -4.69
C ALA A 797 12.08 -7.47 -5.97
N ILE A 798 12.08 -8.32 -7.01
CA ILE A 798 11.30 -8.14 -8.24
C ILE A 798 9.80 -8.04 -7.91
N GLY A 799 9.30 -8.93 -7.04
CA GLY A 799 7.91 -8.85 -6.57
C GLY A 799 7.57 -7.50 -5.94
N VAL A 800 8.47 -6.96 -5.10
CA VAL A 800 8.27 -5.64 -4.48
C VAL A 800 8.41 -4.49 -5.48
N TYR A 801 9.38 -4.55 -6.41
CA TYR A 801 9.53 -3.52 -7.45
C TYR A 801 8.37 -3.48 -8.45
N ARG A 802 7.72 -4.62 -8.71
CA ARG A 802 6.47 -4.64 -9.50
C ARG A 802 5.36 -3.88 -8.81
N GLU A 803 5.18 -4.07 -7.50
CA GLU A 803 4.23 -3.29 -6.70
C GLU A 803 4.59 -1.79 -6.75
N ILE A 804 5.87 -1.43 -6.55
CA ILE A 804 6.37 -0.04 -6.66
C ILE A 804 6.04 0.55 -8.03
N LEU A 805 6.28 -0.19 -9.10
CA LEU A 805 5.97 0.25 -10.46
C LEU A 805 4.47 0.47 -10.67
N GLU A 806 3.61 -0.40 -10.15
CA GLU A 806 2.16 -0.22 -10.22
C GLU A 806 1.70 1.02 -9.45
N MET A 807 2.35 1.34 -8.33
CA MET A 807 2.08 2.57 -7.59
C MET A 807 2.65 3.79 -8.33
N ARG A 808 3.88 3.73 -8.83
CA ARG A 808 4.66 4.88 -9.32
C ARG A 808 5.04 4.71 -10.79
N GLU A 809 4.04 4.46 -11.64
CA GLU A 809 4.25 4.27 -13.08
C GLU A 809 4.62 5.58 -13.80
N GLU A 810 4.43 6.73 -13.13
CA GLU A 810 4.84 8.07 -13.53
C GLU A 810 6.31 8.40 -13.24
N GLU A 811 7.05 7.52 -12.56
CA GLU A 811 8.45 7.74 -12.20
C GLU A 811 9.38 6.83 -13.02
N PRO A 812 10.40 7.37 -13.72
CA PRO A 812 11.33 6.55 -14.51
C PRO A 812 12.11 5.56 -13.63
N GLN A 813 12.35 5.94 -12.37
CA GLN A 813 13.08 5.13 -11.40
C GLN A 813 12.39 3.79 -11.14
N SER A 814 11.05 3.72 -11.15
CA SER A 814 10.32 2.47 -10.93
C SER A 814 10.61 1.42 -12.01
N TYR A 815 10.74 1.85 -13.27
CA TYR A 815 11.13 0.99 -14.39
C TYR A 815 12.60 0.61 -14.30
N ARG A 816 13.45 1.59 -13.94
CA ARG A 816 14.88 1.37 -13.79
C ARG A 816 15.19 0.32 -12.73
N ASP A 817 14.64 0.50 -11.53
CA ASP A 817 14.86 -0.39 -10.40
C ASP A 817 14.40 -1.82 -10.71
N LEU A 818 13.21 -1.98 -11.31
CA LEU A 818 12.71 -3.28 -11.74
C LEU A 818 13.60 -3.89 -12.84
N GLY A 819 14.00 -3.12 -13.84
CA GLY A 819 14.89 -3.58 -14.91
C GLY A 819 16.24 -4.07 -14.39
N LEU A 820 16.84 -3.34 -13.44
CA LEU A 820 18.09 -3.75 -12.81
C LEU A 820 17.92 -4.99 -11.92
N ALA A 821 16.78 -5.12 -11.23
CA ALA A 821 16.47 -6.33 -10.45
C ALA A 821 16.31 -7.57 -11.34
N LEU A 822 15.61 -7.43 -12.46
CA LEU A 822 15.47 -8.48 -13.47
C LEU A 822 16.83 -8.91 -14.03
N HIS A 823 17.72 -7.96 -14.32
CA HIS A 823 19.08 -8.27 -14.78
C HIS A 823 19.88 -9.06 -13.73
N GLN A 824 19.84 -8.65 -12.46
CA GLN A 824 20.52 -9.39 -11.38
C GLN A 824 19.95 -10.81 -11.19
N ASN A 825 18.68 -11.01 -11.52
CA ASN A 825 18.04 -12.32 -11.57
C ASN A 825 18.28 -13.10 -12.88
N ASN A 826 19.17 -12.63 -13.77
CA ASN A 826 19.48 -13.24 -15.08
C ASN A 826 18.31 -13.24 -16.10
N GLN A 827 17.36 -12.32 -15.95
CA GLN A 827 16.22 -12.08 -16.86
C GLN A 827 16.52 -10.92 -17.82
N ASP A 828 17.66 -10.98 -18.51
CA ASP A 828 18.19 -9.87 -19.33
C ASP A 828 17.22 -9.33 -20.39
N GLN A 829 16.39 -10.18 -21.00
CA GLN A 829 15.42 -9.73 -22.02
C GLN A 829 14.35 -8.83 -21.41
N GLU A 830 13.73 -9.28 -20.30
CA GLU A 830 12.70 -8.52 -19.60
C GLU A 830 13.32 -7.25 -18.98
N ALA A 831 14.58 -7.34 -18.53
CA ALA A 831 15.34 -6.20 -18.03
C ALA A 831 15.48 -5.09 -19.09
N ILE A 832 15.96 -5.40 -20.30
CA ILE A 832 16.13 -4.38 -21.34
C ILE A 832 14.80 -3.82 -21.84
N GLU A 833 13.74 -4.63 -21.89
CA GLU A 833 12.39 -4.19 -22.24
C GLU A 833 11.84 -3.21 -21.20
N MET A 834 12.04 -3.50 -19.92
CA MET A 834 11.63 -2.63 -18.81
C MET A 834 12.43 -1.33 -18.78
N LEU A 835 13.76 -1.40 -18.89
CA LEU A 835 14.62 -0.21 -18.96
C LEU A 835 14.28 0.68 -20.16
N TYR A 836 13.96 0.08 -21.31
CA TYR A 836 13.62 0.86 -22.51
C TYR A 836 12.30 1.62 -22.38
N LYS A 837 11.42 1.27 -21.44
CA LYS A 837 10.25 2.09 -21.10
C LYS A 837 10.64 3.49 -20.61
N VAL A 838 11.82 3.63 -19.99
CA VAL A 838 12.39 4.95 -19.63
C VAL A 838 12.69 5.79 -20.86
N ILE A 839 13.01 5.17 -22.00
CA ILE A 839 13.29 5.88 -23.24
C ILE A 839 11.98 6.26 -23.96
N GLU A 840 11.01 5.34 -23.96
CA GLU A 840 9.72 5.52 -24.66
C GLU A 840 8.81 6.56 -24.01
N LYS A 841 8.71 6.58 -22.68
CA LYS A 841 7.73 7.41 -21.95
C LYS A 841 8.22 8.82 -21.70
N ASP A 842 7.32 9.80 -21.79
CA ASP A 842 7.62 11.18 -21.44
C ASP A 842 7.64 11.37 -19.92
N TRP A 843 8.63 12.07 -19.41
CA TRP A 843 8.86 12.26 -17.98
C TRP A 843 8.76 13.75 -17.63
N ASP A 844 8.32 14.03 -16.40
CA ASP A 844 8.35 15.40 -15.87
C ASP A 844 9.79 15.95 -15.90
N ASP A 845 9.94 17.26 -16.17
CA ASP A 845 11.24 17.95 -16.28
C ASP A 845 12.13 17.77 -15.04
N ARG A 846 11.57 17.35 -13.90
CA ARG A 846 12.30 16.97 -12.69
C ARG A 846 13.22 15.76 -12.84
N PHE A 847 13.11 14.99 -13.93
CA PHE A 847 13.97 13.83 -14.23
C PHE A 847 14.89 14.05 -15.43
N PRO A 848 15.74 15.09 -15.42
CA PRO A 848 16.53 15.46 -16.58
C PRO A 848 17.59 14.38 -16.89
N PHE A 849 17.75 14.00 -18.16
CA PHE A 849 18.87 13.17 -18.65
C PHE A 849 18.90 11.71 -18.16
N ILE A 850 17.85 11.24 -17.49
CA ILE A 850 17.75 9.85 -17.01
C ILE A 850 17.95 8.82 -18.13
N GLU A 851 17.54 9.16 -19.35
CA GLU A 851 17.65 8.31 -20.53
C GLU A 851 19.11 7.96 -20.85
N ASN A 852 20.06 8.87 -20.63
CA ASN A 852 21.48 8.63 -20.91
C ASN A 852 22.10 7.62 -19.93
N ILE A 853 21.65 7.63 -18.68
CA ILE A 853 22.09 6.67 -17.65
C ILE A 853 21.52 5.29 -18.00
N VAL A 854 20.22 5.23 -18.30
CA VAL A 854 19.52 3.99 -18.64
C VAL A 854 20.00 3.40 -19.97
N LEU A 855 20.31 4.22 -20.98
CA LEU A 855 20.94 3.74 -22.22
C LEU A 855 22.31 3.12 -21.96
N GLY A 856 23.09 3.69 -21.02
CA GLY A 856 24.33 3.10 -20.55
C GLY A 856 24.10 1.70 -19.98
N GLU A 857 23.08 1.54 -19.13
CA GLU A 857 22.69 0.27 -18.49
C GLU A 857 22.21 -0.76 -19.50
N ILE A 858 21.28 -0.39 -20.39
CA ILE A 858 20.78 -1.27 -21.45
C ILE A 858 21.93 -1.80 -22.30
N ASN A 859 22.82 -0.92 -22.77
CA ASN A 859 23.93 -1.34 -23.62
C ASN A 859 24.99 -2.17 -22.88
N GLY A 860 25.19 -1.92 -21.58
CA GLY A 860 26.00 -2.77 -20.71
C GLY A 860 25.43 -4.19 -20.60
N ILE A 861 24.12 -4.31 -20.36
CA ILE A 861 23.41 -5.59 -20.29
C ILE A 861 23.50 -6.31 -21.64
N ILE A 862 23.23 -5.63 -22.76
CA ILE A 862 23.32 -6.22 -24.10
C ILE A 862 24.73 -6.76 -24.36
N SER A 863 25.78 -6.01 -23.98
CA SER A 863 27.17 -6.41 -24.22
C SER A 863 27.62 -7.58 -23.35
N ASN A 864 27.09 -7.70 -22.13
CA ASN A 864 27.51 -8.69 -21.15
C ASN A 864 26.58 -9.92 -21.09
N SER A 865 25.41 -9.87 -21.74
CA SER A 865 24.47 -10.98 -21.72
C SER A 865 25.05 -12.23 -22.38
N LYS A 866 24.84 -13.37 -21.74
CA LYS A 866 25.24 -14.69 -22.26
C LYS A 866 24.25 -15.22 -23.31
N LYS A 867 23.08 -14.59 -23.45
CA LYS A 867 22.00 -15.00 -24.34
C LYS A 867 21.88 -14.00 -25.48
N GLN A 868 21.41 -14.48 -26.64
CA GLN A 868 21.02 -13.58 -27.72
C GLN A 868 19.71 -12.89 -27.34
N LEU A 869 19.73 -11.56 -27.25
CA LEU A 869 18.57 -10.74 -26.92
C LEU A 869 17.85 -10.27 -28.19
N ASN A 870 16.52 -10.09 -28.09
CA ASN A 870 15.72 -9.44 -29.13
C ASN A 870 15.81 -7.93 -28.96
N LEU A 871 16.36 -7.23 -29.95
CA LEU A 871 16.54 -5.77 -29.93
C LEU A 871 15.64 -5.04 -30.94
N ALA A 872 14.68 -5.74 -31.56
CA ALA A 872 13.87 -5.18 -32.65
C ALA A 872 12.96 -4.02 -32.23
N PHE A 873 12.64 -3.92 -30.94
CA PHE A 873 11.83 -2.83 -30.38
C PHE A 873 12.64 -1.54 -30.13
N MET A 874 13.98 -1.62 -30.20
CA MET A 874 14.86 -0.50 -29.90
C MET A 874 15.25 0.29 -31.16
N ASP A 875 15.46 1.59 -31.00
CA ASP A 875 16.13 2.40 -32.01
C ASP A 875 17.59 1.96 -32.16
N LYS A 876 17.97 1.57 -33.39
CA LYS A 876 19.32 1.09 -33.71
C LYS A 876 20.42 2.12 -33.45
N GLU A 877 20.10 3.41 -33.53
CA GLU A 877 21.07 4.49 -33.26
C GLU A 877 21.45 4.58 -31.77
N LEU A 878 20.60 4.05 -30.88
CA LEU A 878 20.82 4.05 -29.44
C LEU A 878 21.60 2.81 -28.95
N ILE A 879 21.82 1.81 -29.83
CA ILE A 879 22.51 0.56 -29.47
C ILE A 879 24.02 0.72 -29.69
N LYS A 880 24.74 1.08 -28.63
CA LYS A 880 26.19 1.17 -28.62
C LYS A 880 26.77 0.98 -27.21
N ASN A 881 27.58 -0.05 -27.00
CA ASN A 881 28.31 -0.19 -25.73
C ASN A 881 29.43 0.87 -25.61
N LEU A 882 29.51 1.52 -24.45
CA LEU A 882 30.48 2.57 -24.11
C LEU A 882 31.28 2.16 -22.86
N PRO A 883 32.22 1.21 -22.97
CA PRO A 883 32.93 0.69 -21.80
C PRO A 883 33.81 1.75 -21.15
N THR A 884 33.86 1.75 -19.81
CA THR A 884 34.65 2.68 -19.00
C THR A 884 35.50 1.95 -17.95
N ASP A 885 36.56 2.58 -17.48
CA ASP A 885 37.40 2.02 -16.42
C ASP A 885 36.75 2.20 -15.04
N ILE A 886 36.05 3.33 -14.85
CA ILE A 886 35.27 3.63 -13.63
C ILE A 886 33.87 4.09 -14.03
N ARG A 887 32.86 3.59 -13.32
CA ARG A 887 31.50 4.11 -13.26
C ARG A 887 31.05 4.12 -11.80
N ILE A 888 30.54 5.25 -11.31
CA ILE A 888 29.96 5.36 -9.97
C ILE A 888 28.53 5.83 -10.15
N ILE A 889 27.59 5.17 -9.48
CA ILE A 889 26.18 5.56 -9.50
C ILE A 889 25.69 5.63 -8.06
N ILE A 890 24.95 6.67 -7.70
CA ILE A 890 24.25 6.75 -6.43
C ILE A 890 22.74 6.82 -6.66
N ASP A 891 22.00 6.11 -5.82
CA ASP A 891 20.54 6.03 -5.77
C ASP A 891 20.10 6.30 -4.33
N TRP A 892 18.86 6.78 -4.10
CA TRP A 892 18.31 6.94 -2.75
C TRP A 892 16.83 6.55 -2.64
N ASP A 893 16.39 6.32 -1.40
CA ASP A 893 15.08 5.75 -1.06
C ASP A 893 13.97 6.77 -0.77
N ALA A 894 14.26 8.07 -0.82
CA ALA A 894 13.33 9.12 -0.41
C ALA A 894 13.16 10.25 -1.46
N ASP A 895 11.93 10.70 -1.74
CA ASP A 895 11.67 11.71 -2.79
C ASP A 895 11.97 13.16 -2.35
N ASN A 896 12.11 14.10 -3.28
CA ASN A 896 12.41 15.53 -3.05
C ASN A 896 13.64 15.76 -2.17
N MET A 897 14.75 15.12 -2.55
CA MET A 897 16.03 15.23 -1.88
C MET A 897 17.04 15.89 -2.82
N ASP A 898 17.95 16.65 -2.23
CA ASP A 898 19.08 17.27 -2.92
C ASP A 898 20.36 16.60 -2.40
N ILE A 899 20.86 15.64 -3.20
CA ILE A 899 21.98 14.75 -2.88
C ILE A 899 22.94 14.73 -4.07
N ASP A 900 24.13 15.32 -3.89
CA ASP A 900 25.17 15.37 -4.92
C ASP A 900 26.20 14.25 -4.76
N LEU A 901 26.60 13.64 -5.87
CA LEU A 901 27.79 12.82 -6.01
C LEU A 901 29.03 13.67 -6.24
N TRP A 902 30.02 13.52 -5.38
CA TRP A 902 31.33 14.16 -5.52
C TRP A 902 32.42 13.11 -5.71
N VAL A 903 33.24 13.26 -6.75
CA VAL A 903 34.37 12.36 -7.02
C VAL A 903 35.65 13.18 -7.15
N THR A 904 36.63 12.93 -6.29
CA THR A 904 37.96 13.56 -6.39
C THR A 904 38.95 12.59 -6.99
N ASP A 905 39.63 12.98 -8.06
CA ASP A 905 40.59 12.16 -8.78
C ASP A 905 41.98 12.12 -8.09
N PRO A 906 42.91 11.25 -8.53
CA PRO A 906 44.26 11.16 -7.94
C PRO A 906 45.12 12.42 -8.08
N ARG A 907 44.71 13.40 -8.90
CA ARG A 907 45.38 14.70 -9.08
C ARG A 907 44.82 15.76 -8.14
N GLY A 908 43.76 15.44 -7.38
CA GLY A 908 43.05 16.35 -6.49
C GLY A 908 41.96 17.17 -7.17
N GLU A 909 41.65 16.90 -8.44
CA GLU A 909 40.54 17.57 -9.14
C GLU A 909 39.21 16.94 -8.72
N LYS A 910 38.27 17.78 -8.27
CA LYS A 910 36.94 17.34 -7.81
C LYS A 910 35.91 17.53 -8.93
N CYS A 911 35.19 16.47 -9.26
CA CYS A 911 34.06 16.45 -10.19
C CYS A 911 32.73 16.40 -9.43
N PHE A 912 31.81 17.29 -9.76
CA PHE A 912 30.48 17.47 -9.14
C PHE A 912 29.59 18.35 -10.04
N TYR A 913 28.32 18.61 -9.69
CA TYR A 913 27.38 19.25 -10.62
C TYR A 913 27.84 20.58 -11.26
N SER A 914 28.54 21.45 -10.52
CA SER A 914 29.04 22.73 -11.05
C SER A 914 30.43 22.66 -11.67
N HIS A 915 31.09 21.50 -11.57
CA HIS A 915 32.32 21.15 -12.30
C HIS A 915 32.19 19.72 -12.87
N PRO A 916 31.34 19.54 -13.90
CA PRO A 916 30.85 18.23 -14.33
C PRO A 916 31.85 17.44 -15.18
N ASP A 917 33.01 17.99 -15.51
CA ASP A 917 34.07 17.30 -16.26
C ASP A 917 35.45 17.55 -15.65
N THR A 918 36.36 16.58 -15.77
CA THR A 918 37.75 16.70 -15.28
C THR A 918 38.77 16.72 -16.40
N GLU A 919 39.99 17.22 -16.13
CA GLU A 919 41.08 17.25 -17.10
C GLU A 919 41.43 15.85 -17.64
N ILE A 920 41.28 14.81 -16.81
CA ILE A 920 41.51 13.41 -17.20
C ILE A 920 40.32 12.76 -17.91
N GLY A 921 39.23 13.50 -18.10
CA GLY A 921 38.04 13.06 -18.82
C GLY A 921 37.00 12.37 -17.95
N GLY A 922 36.95 12.67 -16.66
CA GLY A 922 35.78 12.35 -15.83
C GLY A 922 34.56 13.10 -16.33
N LEU A 923 33.38 12.51 -16.19
CA LEU A 923 32.10 13.09 -16.60
C LEU A 923 31.04 12.80 -15.54
N MET A 924 30.38 13.84 -15.05
CA MET A 924 29.23 13.77 -14.14
C MET A 924 27.91 13.86 -14.93
N SER A 925 26.87 13.22 -14.41
CA SER A 925 25.49 13.44 -14.85
C SER A 925 25.04 14.88 -14.57
N LYS A 926 23.89 15.25 -15.13
CA LYS A 926 23.21 16.47 -14.67
C LYS A 926 22.65 16.25 -13.26
N ASP A 927 22.50 17.37 -12.56
CA ASP A 927 22.00 17.44 -11.19
C ASP A 927 20.50 17.11 -11.11
N PHE A 928 20.15 16.24 -10.17
CA PHE A 928 18.78 15.88 -9.82
C PHE A 928 18.33 16.64 -8.58
N THR A 929 17.87 17.89 -8.79
CA THR A 929 17.47 18.79 -7.69
C THR A 929 16.08 18.49 -7.08
N GLN A 930 15.23 17.70 -7.74
CA GLN A 930 13.84 17.45 -7.34
C GLN A 930 13.35 16.02 -7.64
N GLY A 931 13.82 15.02 -6.91
CA GLY A 931 13.29 13.66 -7.11
C GLY A 931 14.06 12.57 -6.39
N TYR A 932 13.93 11.36 -6.93
CA TYR A 932 14.92 10.31 -6.75
C TYR A 932 16.09 10.55 -7.72
N GLY A 933 17.29 10.14 -7.30
CA GLY A 933 18.43 9.97 -8.20
C GLY A 933 18.12 8.89 -9.26
N PRO A 934 19.06 8.60 -10.17
CA PRO A 934 20.47 8.51 -9.84
C PRO A 934 21.34 9.67 -10.29
N GLU A 935 22.45 9.89 -9.59
CA GLU A 935 23.61 10.60 -10.13
C GLU A 935 24.70 9.63 -10.56
N GLU A 936 25.41 9.96 -11.64
CA GLU A 936 26.40 9.10 -12.28
C GLU A 936 27.72 9.84 -12.56
N PHE A 937 28.84 9.21 -12.21
CA PHE A 937 30.17 9.57 -12.68
C PHE A 937 30.75 8.50 -13.61
N LEU A 938 31.34 8.90 -14.73
CA LEU A 938 32.01 8.03 -15.70
C LEU A 938 33.44 8.48 -15.96
N LEU A 939 34.36 7.52 -16.10
CA LEU A 939 35.72 7.79 -16.55
C LEU A 939 36.20 6.68 -17.49
N LYS A 940 36.39 7.02 -18.76
CA LYS A 940 36.79 6.06 -19.80
C LYS A 940 38.16 5.41 -19.52
N LYS A 941 39.16 6.22 -19.17
CA LYS A 941 40.54 5.77 -18.89
C LYS A 941 40.96 6.29 -17.53
N ALA A 942 41.08 5.40 -16.55
CA ALA A 942 41.52 5.77 -15.21
C ALA A 942 43.05 5.85 -15.14
N ILE A 943 43.57 6.82 -14.39
CA ILE A 943 44.99 6.89 -14.03
C ILE A 943 45.21 6.14 -12.72
N LYS A 944 46.46 5.74 -12.47
CA LYS A 944 46.83 5.09 -11.21
C LYS A 944 46.66 6.06 -10.05
N GLY A 945 46.06 5.58 -8.96
CA GLY A 945 45.88 6.32 -7.73
C GLY A 945 44.51 6.13 -7.11
N LYS A 946 44.25 6.92 -6.08
CA LYS A 946 43.03 6.88 -5.27
C LYS A 946 41.99 7.87 -5.79
N TYR A 947 40.79 7.37 -6.05
CA TYR A 947 39.60 8.15 -6.34
C TYR A 947 38.72 8.20 -5.10
N LYS A 948 38.52 9.39 -4.55
CA LYS A 948 37.72 9.60 -3.33
C LYS A 948 36.27 9.86 -3.72
N VAL A 949 35.34 9.08 -3.16
CA VAL A 949 33.90 9.22 -3.42
C VAL A 949 33.21 9.77 -2.18
N GLU A 950 32.46 10.86 -2.36
CA GLU A 950 31.73 11.57 -1.31
C GLU A 950 30.33 11.89 -1.81
N VAL A 951 29.40 12.06 -0.87
CA VAL A 951 28.06 12.58 -1.16
C VAL A 951 27.81 13.80 -0.31
N ASN A 952 27.27 14.86 -0.90
CA ASN A 952 26.86 16.06 -0.17
C ASN A 952 25.34 16.10 -0.03
N TYR A 953 24.85 16.12 1.20
CA TYR A 953 23.42 16.10 1.50
C TYR A 953 22.95 17.48 2.00
N TYR A 954 22.21 18.22 1.18
CA TYR A 954 21.77 19.59 1.52
C TYR A 954 20.58 19.66 2.48
N GLY A 955 19.84 18.56 2.63
CA GLY A 955 18.70 18.43 3.55
C GLY A 955 17.40 17.99 2.87
N SER A 956 16.34 17.89 3.66
CA SER A 956 14.98 17.59 3.17
C SER A 956 13.98 18.55 3.82
N SER A 957 13.05 19.11 3.04
CA SER A 957 11.97 19.97 3.57
C SER A 957 10.77 19.21 4.14
N GLN A 958 10.74 17.87 4.04
CA GLN A 958 9.62 17.03 4.43
C GLN A 958 9.87 16.23 5.72
N GLN A 959 8.89 16.18 6.63
CA GLN A 959 8.87 15.23 7.74
C GLN A 959 8.50 13.82 7.21
N LYS A 960 9.47 12.89 7.21
CA LYS A 960 9.34 11.54 6.63
C LYS A 960 9.16 10.45 7.69
N ILE A 961 8.37 9.43 7.36
CA ILE A 961 8.04 8.28 8.23
C ILE A 961 9.08 7.15 8.10
N THR A 962 9.77 7.07 6.96
CA THR A 962 10.85 6.12 6.69
C THR A 962 12.07 6.28 7.59
N GLY A 963 12.20 7.44 8.25
CA GLY A 963 13.38 7.82 9.01
C GLY A 963 14.38 8.59 8.12
N PRO A 964 15.66 8.60 8.49
CA PRO A 964 16.68 9.25 7.68
C PRO A 964 16.87 8.52 6.34
N PRO A 965 17.10 9.25 5.23
CA PRO A 965 17.20 8.66 3.90
C PRO A 965 18.42 7.73 3.80
N THR A 966 18.30 6.70 2.97
CA THR A 966 19.36 5.74 2.67
C THR A 966 19.84 5.93 1.23
N ILE A 967 21.15 6.06 1.07
CA ILE A 967 21.83 6.07 -0.23
C ILE A 967 22.33 4.66 -0.53
N SER A 968 22.16 4.22 -1.76
CA SER A 968 22.86 3.08 -2.37
C SER A 968 23.87 3.61 -3.39
N ALA A 969 25.16 3.34 -3.18
CA ALA A 969 26.24 3.69 -4.09
C ALA A 969 26.79 2.42 -4.74
N LYS A 970 26.86 2.38 -6.07
CA LYS A 970 27.49 1.32 -6.86
C LYS A 970 28.80 1.86 -7.43
N LEU A 971 29.91 1.27 -7.00
CA LEU A 971 31.25 1.57 -7.47
C LEU A 971 31.67 0.46 -8.43
N ILE A 972 31.77 0.79 -9.71
CA ILE A 972 31.98 -0.17 -10.79
C ILE A 972 33.33 0.09 -11.44
N THR A 973 34.14 -0.96 -11.55
CA THR A 973 35.37 -0.93 -12.36
C THR A 973 35.22 -1.80 -13.59
N ASN A 974 35.84 -1.38 -14.70
CA ASN A 974 35.72 -2.05 -16.01
C ASN A 974 34.28 -2.18 -16.50
N TYR A 975 33.46 -1.15 -16.28
CA TYR A 975 32.06 -1.15 -16.69
C TYR A 975 31.90 -1.42 -18.20
N GLY A 976 30.93 -2.28 -18.55
CA GLY A 976 30.66 -2.69 -19.93
C GLY A 976 31.73 -3.59 -20.55
N LYS A 977 32.63 -4.17 -19.73
CA LYS A 977 33.67 -5.14 -20.16
C LYS A 977 33.43 -6.51 -19.51
N ALA A 978 34.06 -7.55 -20.06
CA ALA A 978 33.92 -8.91 -19.56
C ALA A 978 34.46 -9.13 -18.12
N ASP A 979 35.36 -8.27 -17.66
CA ASP A 979 35.97 -8.28 -16.32
C ASP A 979 35.42 -7.16 -15.41
N GLU A 980 34.18 -6.74 -15.66
CA GLU A 980 33.44 -5.80 -14.81
C GLU A 980 33.39 -6.28 -13.36
N LYS A 981 33.62 -5.36 -12.42
CA LYS A 981 33.47 -5.60 -10.98
C LYS A 981 32.59 -4.52 -10.38
N VAL A 982 31.54 -4.92 -9.69
CA VAL A 982 30.60 -4.04 -9.00
C VAL A 982 30.76 -4.23 -7.51
N GLU A 983 30.93 -3.12 -6.79
CA GLU A 983 30.83 -3.07 -5.34
C GLU A 983 29.72 -2.11 -4.93
N SER A 984 28.88 -2.53 -3.98
CA SER A 984 27.73 -1.76 -3.53
C SER A 984 27.91 -1.35 -2.07
N ILE A 985 27.59 -0.10 -1.77
CA ILE A 985 27.66 0.50 -0.45
C ILE A 985 26.28 1.08 -0.12
N ILE A 986 25.78 0.85 1.09
CA ILE A 986 24.51 1.40 1.57
C ILE A 986 24.78 2.23 2.83
N LEU A 987 24.34 3.48 2.82
CA LEU A 987 24.61 4.46 3.88
C LEU A 987 23.34 5.21 4.26
N ARG A 988 23.07 5.31 5.57
CA ARG A 988 21.97 6.11 6.12
C ARG A 988 22.47 7.50 6.47
N LEU A 989 21.85 8.55 5.93
CA LEU A 989 22.23 9.95 6.19
C LEU A 989 21.52 10.46 7.44
N THR A 990 22.26 10.83 8.49
CA THR A 990 21.66 11.18 9.80
C THR A 990 21.49 12.68 10.04
N GLU A 991 22.31 13.54 9.45
CA GLU A 991 22.27 15.00 9.66
C GLU A 991 22.24 15.75 8.32
N ALA A 992 21.42 16.81 8.21
CA ALA A 992 21.38 17.66 7.03
C ALA A 992 22.61 18.58 6.97
N LYS A 993 23.12 18.86 5.76
CA LYS A 993 24.34 19.64 5.47
C LYS A 993 25.64 18.91 5.84
N GLU A 994 25.68 17.61 5.60
CA GLU A 994 26.87 16.77 5.81
C GLU A 994 27.46 16.32 4.47
N VAL A 995 28.78 16.44 4.32
CA VAL A 995 29.53 15.73 3.27
C VAL A 995 29.89 14.37 3.85
N VAL A 996 29.24 13.33 3.35
CA VAL A 996 29.42 11.95 3.80
C VAL A 996 30.42 11.25 2.90
N TYR A 997 31.48 10.75 3.52
CA TYR A 997 32.47 9.92 2.84
C TYR A 997 31.89 8.53 2.54
N ILE A 998 31.89 8.13 1.26
CA ILE A 998 31.34 6.85 0.79
C ILE A 998 32.42 5.78 0.78
N GLY A 999 33.58 6.07 0.19
CA GLY A 999 34.67 5.12 0.03
C GLY A 999 35.75 5.58 -0.95
N ASP A 1000 36.80 4.78 -1.08
CA ASP A 1000 37.89 4.98 -2.03
C ASP A 1000 37.93 3.88 -3.09
N LEU A 1001 38.09 4.28 -4.35
CA LEU A 1001 38.47 3.39 -5.45
C LEU A 1001 39.96 3.51 -5.72
N LEU A 1002 40.72 2.44 -5.49
CA LEU A 1002 42.15 2.39 -5.80
C LEU A 1002 42.39 1.72 -7.17
N ILE A 1003 43.00 2.46 -8.09
CA ILE A 1003 43.45 1.96 -9.40
C ILE A 1003 44.98 1.80 -9.35
N GLU A 1004 45.46 0.56 -9.49
CA GLU A 1004 46.89 0.21 -9.34
C GLU A 1004 47.75 0.31 -10.60
#